data_AF-A0A8X6U7Z2-F1
#
_entry.id   AF-A0A8X6U7Z2-F1
#
_cell.length_a   1.000
_cell.length_b   1.000
_cell.length_c   1.000
_cell.angle_alpha   90.00
_cell.angle_beta   90.00
_cell.angle_gamma   90.00
#
_symmetry.space_group_name_H-M   'P 1'
#
loop_
_entity.id
_entity.type
_entity.pdbx_description
1 polymer ?
#
loop_
_entity_poly.entity_id
_entity_poly.type
_entity_poly.pdbx_seq_one_letter_code
_entity_poly.pdbx_strand_id
1 'polypeptide(L)'
;MGFWLLNFLKITVHRINLRLNVYLIVLSLCLNKCAFVTAEGRRPVYIIAHMVNSIYELDEYLARGANAIEFDLTFYSNGTVRQVYHGYPCDCYRVCDERENFARYLNHIRDLSSPNHVNYKSSLTFLFLDLKLGDVARKDKYKAGEEIAKYLITHLWNKDLSEPQIEVLLSIPHASDSETIRGVRETFTKSNRETTMQKLGFDVSLNDDLNSIRRMYSRLGVTSNRWQGDGITNCLRAFRDDSRLRHAVRIRDSGSGFIEKVYDWTVDTTALIRRSLRSGVDGIITNFPERVVSVLQEQEFKDRYRLATTDDNPFSRVHVAPFKSSVQTQNDQGLSSSVREITVAIMGYLWDFYKLRLKRPATLFPLLHEFLKKTTPLLREYSDNLRRLSRKGLNWNLKTKIHNSTRKSASVATCTIGPLMVRRGKTKELFLTNGRRRVLPTANMLQGIILFSCLLGAAFAGQSANQYVDNVLQTSLSQELRSLGLNPAPLSNFKTNFGPSGIYVNQGEADFSFGNVTGLDHVRRKGDCSGPRNFRGEITINCTLSVYPIITSYRVVLRNGSTVYFPKNQGHVAETLVHIEIAGRPQNYVGSVKNFRVDRLGLITPTFSQLPPALNKYLKVLQDAYRANVSTQLFNILQQRYVYAFGRAFAYKPMPRQ
;
A
#
# COMPACT_ATOMS: atom_id res chain seq x y z
N MET A 1 2.21 -79.44 42.43
CA MET A 1 2.30 -77.96 42.31
C MET A 1 2.40 -77.43 40.87
N GLY A 2 2.95 -78.14 39.88
CA GLY A 2 3.19 -77.58 38.53
C GLY A 2 1.98 -77.07 37.73
N PHE A 3 0.78 -77.62 37.92
CA PHE A 3 -0.39 -77.29 37.09
C PHE A 3 -1.00 -75.90 37.35
N TRP A 4 -0.80 -75.33 38.55
CA TRP A 4 -1.36 -74.03 38.92
C TRP A 4 -0.55 -72.83 38.40
N LEU A 5 0.79 -72.96 38.28
CA LEU A 5 1.63 -71.87 37.74
C LEU A 5 1.34 -71.59 36.25
N LEU A 6 1.11 -72.64 35.45
CA LEU A 6 0.88 -72.52 34.01
C LEU A 6 -0.41 -71.74 33.66
N ASN A 7 -1.48 -71.95 34.43
CA ASN A 7 -2.72 -71.18 34.25
C ASN A 7 -2.56 -69.73 34.74
N PHE A 8 -1.81 -69.49 35.81
CA PHE A 8 -1.56 -68.13 36.30
C PHE A 8 -0.72 -67.30 35.30
N LEU A 9 0.30 -67.90 34.67
CA LEU A 9 1.05 -67.24 33.59
C LEU A 9 0.15 -66.93 32.38
N LYS A 10 -0.66 -67.88 31.92
CA LYS A 10 -1.57 -67.66 30.76
C LYS A 10 -2.55 -66.50 31.00
N ILE A 11 -3.17 -66.44 32.19
CA ILE A 11 -4.09 -65.34 32.54
C ILE A 11 -3.36 -64.00 32.63
N THR A 12 -2.14 -63.99 33.17
CA THR A 12 -1.33 -62.77 33.30
C THR A 12 -0.87 -62.24 31.94
N VAL A 13 -0.36 -63.11 31.06
CA VAL A 13 0.03 -62.75 29.68
C VAL A 13 -1.18 -62.25 28.88
N HIS A 14 -2.36 -62.89 29.02
CA HIS A 14 -3.55 -62.45 28.32
C HIS A 14 -4.04 -61.07 28.80
N ARG A 15 -3.98 -60.79 30.12
CA ARG A 15 -4.29 -59.45 30.68
C ARG A 15 -3.27 -58.38 30.27
N ILE A 16 -1.98 -58.72 30.12
CA ILE A 16 -0.96 -57.81 29.62
C ILE A 16 -1.22 -57.48 28.14
N ASN A 17 -1.45 -58.48 27.29
CA ASN A 17 -1.75 -58.28 25.87
C ASN A 17 -3.02 -57.46 25.65
N LEU A 18 -4.08 -57.69 26.45
CA LEU A 18 -5.31 -56.91 26.35
C LEU A 18 -5.07 -55.43 26.71
N ARG A 19 -4.30 -55.15 27.77
CA ARG A 19 -3.93 -53.78 28.14
C ARG A 19 -3.03 -53.13 27.08
N LEU A 20 -2.07 -53.85 26.52
CA LEU A 20 -1.20 -53.35 25.45
C LEU A 20 -2.00 -52.98 24.20
N ASN A 21 -2.94 -53.84 23.79
CA ASN A 21 -3.81 -53.60 22.63
C ASN A 21 -4.75 -52.41 22.86
N VAL A 22 -5.34 -52.25 24.06
CA VAL A 22 -6.13 -51.05 24.39
C VAL A 22 -5.28 -49.79 24.38
N TYR A 23 -4.05 -49.82 24.93
CA TYR A 23 -3.13 -48.70 24.83
C TYR A 23 -2.73 -48.37 23.39
N LEU A 24 -2.49 -49.37 22.53
CA LEU A 24 -2.18 -49.19 21.12
C LEU A 24 -3.38 -48.64 20.32
N ILE A 25 -4.60 -49.06 20.63
CA ILE A 25 -5.82 -48.53 20.02
C ILE A 25 -6.05 -47.07 20.46
N VAL A 26 -5.90 -46.76 21.75
CA VAL A 26 -6.00 -45.37 22.26
C VAL A 26 -4.89 -44.49 21.68
N LEU A 27 -3.65 -44.99 21.59
CA LEU A 27 -2.53 -44.27 20.98
C LEU A 27 -2.77 -44.04 19.49
N SER A 28 -3.29 -45.04 18.76
CA SER A 28 -3.67 -44.92 17.35
C SER A 28 -4.80 -43.89 17.14
N LEU A 29 -5.83 -43.90 18.00
CA LEU A 29 -6.91 -42.92 17.96
C LEU A 29 -6.44 -41.50 18.32
N CYS A 30 -5.48 -41.36 19.24
CA CYS A 30 -4.85 -40.08 19.58
C CYS A 30 -3.94 -39.56 18.44
N LEU A 31 -3.13 -40.44 17.83
CA LEU A 31 -2.28 -40.10 16.69
C LEU A 31 -3.12 -39.70 15.47
N ASN A 32 -4.19 -40.44 15.17
CA ASN A 32 -5.11 -40.12 14.07
C ASN A 32 -5.94 -38.84 14.29
N LYS A 33 -6.07 -38.33 15.53
CA LYS A 33 -6.69 -37.01 15.80
C LYS A 33 -5.70 -35.84 15.86
N CYS A 34 -4.40 -36.09 15.99
CA CYS A 34 -3.36 -35.06 15.88
C CYS A 34 -2.78 -34.94 14.45
N ALA A 35 -3.03 -35.91 13.57
CA ALA A 35 -2.49 -35.96 12.21
C ALA A 35 -3.38 -35.28 11.14
N PHE A 36 -3.78 -34.03 11.38
CA PHE A 36 -4.17 -33.09 10.31
C PHE A 36 -3.39 -31.76 10.44
N VAL A 37 -2.11 -31.86 10.81
CA VAL A 37 -1.13 -30.84 10.44
C VAL A 37 -0.96 -30.92 8.92
N THR A 38 -1.35 -29.86 8.22
CA THR A 38 -1.30 -29.73 6.75
C THR A 38 0.02 -30.27 6.18
N ALA A 39 -0.07 -31.13 5.16
CA ALA A 39 0.96 -32.09 4.71
C ALA A 39 2.33 -31.55 4.24
N GLU A 40 2.61 -30.26 4.41
CA GLU A 40 3.93 -29.65 4.08
C GLU A 40 4.43 -28.62 5.11
N GLY A 41 3.67 -28.29 6.17
CA GLY A 41 4.06 -27.25 7.13
C GLY A 41 4.15 -25.80 6.59
N ARG A 42 3.90 -25.60 5.29
CA ARG A 42 3.86 -24.28 4.62
C ARG A 42 2.48 -23.62 4.77
N ARG A 43 2.44 -22.30 4.96
CA ARG A 43 1.18 -21.53 4.99
C ARG A 43 0.60 -21.46 3.56
N PRO A 44 -0.67 -21.89 3.34
CA PRO A 44 -1.36 -21.66 2.07
C PRO A 44 -1.69 -20.17 1.92
N VAL A 45 -1.43 -19.62 0.73
CA VAL A 45 -1.64 -18.21 0.38
C VAL A 45 -2.74 -18.08 -0.66
N TYR A 46 -3.68 -17.18 -0.39
CA TYR A 46 -4.73 -16.78 -1.32
C TYR A 46 -4.26 -15.54 -2.08
N ILE A 47 -3.94 -15.72 -3.35
CA ILE A 47 -3.65 -14.65 -4.32
C ILE A 47 -5.00 -14.23 -4.90
N ILE A 48 -5.55 -13.18 -4.31
CA ILE A 48 -6.86 -12.65 -4.63
C ILE A 48 -6.68 -11.57 -5.70
N ALA A 49 -7.20 -11.82 -6.90
CA ALA A 49 -7.25 -10.79 -7.93
C ALA A 49 -8.25 -9.71 -7.53
N HIS A 50 -7.82 -8.45 -7.54
CA HIS A 50 -8.61 -7.29 -7.15
C HIS A 50 -9.62 -6.87 -8.22
N MET A 51 -10.80 -6.39 -7.82
CA MET A 51 -11.74 -5.62 -8.63
C MET A 51 -12.06 -6.31 -9.97
N VAL A 52 -12.30 -7.61 -9.96
CA VAL A 52 -12.54 -8.43 -11.16
C VAL A 52 -14.03 -8.42 -11.46
N ASN A 53 -14.47 -7.45 -12.26
CA ASN A 53 -15.91 -7.14 -12.39
C ASN A 53 -16.54 -7.62 -13.69
N SER A 54 -15.80 -8.35 -14.52
CA SER A 54 -16.26 -8.92 -15.78
C SER A 54 -15.78 -10.35 -15.98
N ILE A 55 -16.54 -11.15 -16.74
CA ILE A 55 -16.20 -12.55 -17.05
C ILE A 55 -14.81 -12.67 -17.71
N TYR A 56 -14.48 -11.74 -18.62
CA TYR A 56 -13.18 -11.72 -19.29
C TYR A 56 -12.01 -11.48 -18.31
N GLU A 57 -12.16 -10.53 -17.37
CA GLU A 57 -11.13 -10.29 -16.36
C GLU A 57 -10.89 -11.53 -15.50
N LEU A 58 -11.95 -12.29 -15.17
CA LEU A 58 -11.83 -13.50 -14.36
C LEU A 58 -10.91 -14.54 -15.02
N ASP A 59 -11.16 -14.88 -16.28
CA ASP A 59 -10.28 -15.78 -17.05
C ASP A 59 -8.84 -15.24 -17.15
N GLU A 60 -8.67 -13.93 -17.37
CA GLU A 60 -7.35 -13.30 -17.45
C GLU A 60 -6.57 -13.40 -16.13
N TYR A 61 -7.22 -13.08 -15.00
CA TYR A 61 -6.57 -13.06 -13.70
C TYR A 61 -6.26 -14.47 -13.17
N LEU A 62 -7.11 -15.46 -13.44
CA LEU A 62 -6.78 -16.88 -13.20
C LEU A 62 -5.57 -17.33 -14.04
N ALA A 63 -5.51 -16.96 -15.33
CA ALA A 63 -4.38 -17.28 -16.20
C ALA A 63 -3.05 -16.61 -15.74
N ARG A 64 -3.14 -15.49 -15.00
CA ARG A 64 -2.00 -14.81 -14.35
C ARG A 64 -1.61 -15.42 -13.00
N GLY A 65 -2.29 -16.46 -12.56
CA GLY A 65 -1.95 -17.22 -11.35
C GLY A 65 -2.65 -16.75 -10.07
N ALA A 66 -3.76 -16.01 -10.18
CA ALA A 66 -4.69 -15.88 -9.07
C ALA A 66 -5.33 -17.24 -8.75
N ASN A 67 -5.53 -17.54 -7.47
CA ASN A 67 -6.36 -18.67 -7.04
C ASN A 67 -7.67 -18.23 -6.36
N ALA A 68 -7.82 -16.93 -6.13
CA ALA A 68 -9.03 -16.34 -5.59
C ALA A 68 -9.39 -15.08 -6.37
N ILE A 69 -10.68 -14.73 -6.38
CA ILE A 69 -11.20 -13.57 -7.12
C ILE A 69 -12.00 -12.69 -6.16
N GLU A 70 -11.67 -11.40 -6.12
CA GLU A 70 -12.48 -10.37 -5.48
C GLU A 70 -13.25 -9.58 -6.54
N PHE A 71 -14.53 -9.32 -6.25
CA PHE A 71 -15.40 -8.53 -7.09
C PHE A 71 -16.40 -7.70 -6.29
N ASP A 72 -16.75 -6.55 -6.87
CA ASP A 72 -17.54 -5.51 -6.23
C ASP A 72 -19.03 -5.73 -6.52
N LEU A 73 -19.85 -5.95 -5.49
CA LEU A 73 -21.29 -6.07 -5.66
C LEU A 73 -22.00 -4.77 -5.26
N THR A 74 -22.67 -4.14 -6.24
CA THR A 74 -23.44 -2.92 -6.01
C THR A 74 -24.92 -3.19 -5.82
N PHE A 75 -25.59 -2.26 -5.15
CA PHE A 75 -26.99 -2.36 -4.75
C PHE A 75 -27.75 -1.08 -5.14
N TYR A 76 -29.07 -1.21 -5.28
CA TYR A 76 -29.98 -0.07 -5.20
C TYR A 76 -30.27 0.27 -3.74
N SER A 77 -30.74 1.49 -3.48
CA SER A 77 -31.00 1.98 -2.12
C SER A 77 -32.03 1.17 -1.33
N ASN A 78 -32.92 0.45 -2.04
CA ASN A 78 -33.93 -0.47 -1.50
C ASN A 78 -33.39 -1.88 -1.17
N GLY A 79 -32.06 -2.07 -1.15
CA GLY A 79 -31.38 -3.32 -0.86
C GLY A 79 -31.36 -4.36 -1.99
N THR A 80 -31.97 -4.11 -3.16
CA THR A 80 -31.88 -5.06 -4.28
C THR A 80 -30.50 -5.01 -4.96
N VAL A 81 -29.99 -6.17 -5.39
CA VAL A 81 -28.74 -6.24 -6.15
C VAL A 81 -28.87 -5.46 -7.45
N ARG A 82 -27.83 -4.69 -7.80
CA ARG A 82 -27.76 -3.89 -9.03
C ARG A 82 -26.94 -4.60 -10.10
N GLN A 83 -25.64 -4.77 -9.87
CA GLN A 83 -24.68 -5.38 -10.81
C GLN A 83 -23.33 -5.63 -10.10
N VAL A 84 -22.47 -6.42 -10.72
CA VAL A 84 -21.04 -6.50 -10.37
C VAL A 84 -20.34 -5.29 -11.01
N TYR A 85 -19.74 -4.40 -10.21
CA TYR A 85 -19.18 -3.10 -10.65
C TYR A 85 -18.49 -2.32 -9.52
N HIS A 86 -17.28 -1.78 -9.74
CA HIS A 86 -16.64 -0.83 -8.83
C HIS A 86 -17.06 0.63 -9.09
N GLY A 87 -16.75 1.16 -10.29
CA GLY A 87 -16.87 2.58 -10.63
C GLY A 87 -15.70 3.46 -10.17
N TYR A 88 -15.72 4.73 -10.55
CA TYR A 88 -14.68 5.70 -10.20
C TYR A 88 -14.97 6.40 -8.85
N PRO A 89 -13.93 6.69 -8.04
CA PRO A 89 -12.52 6.33 -8.21
C PRO A 89 -12.25 4.85 -7.88
N CYS A 90 -11.24 4.26 -8.51
CA CYS A 90 -10.70 2.95 -8.15
C CYS A 90 -9.16 2.99 -8.09
N ASP A 91 -8.52 1.84 -7.97
CA ASP A 91 -7.06 1.71 -7.94
C ASP A 91 -6.35 2.35 -9.15
N CYS A 92 -5.16 2.89 -8.88
CA CYS A 92 -4.28 3.46 -9.88
C CYS A 92 -3.92 2.40 -10.93
N TYR A 93 -4.00 2.80 -12.20
CA TYR A 93 -3.72 1.95 -13.35
C TYR A 93 -4.70 0.77 -13.53
N ARG A 94 -5.94 0.91 -13.04
CA ARG A 94 -7.07 0.01 -13.38
C ARG A 94 -8.13 0.70 -14.24
N VAL A 95 -8.91 -0.11 -14.94
CA VAL A 95 -10.12 0.28 -15.67
C VAL A 95 -11.30 0.11 -14.71
N CYS A 96 -11.88 1.21 -14.24
CA CYS A 96 -12.87 1.18 -13.16
C CYS A 96 -14.32 0.93 -13.64
N ASP A 97 -14.56 0.91 -14.96
CA ASP A 97 -15.90 0.93 -15.56
C ASP A 97 -16.42 -0.43 -16.07
N GLU A 98 -15.63 -1.50 -15.97
CA GLU A 98 -16.04 -2.88 -16.28
C GLU A 98 -17.12 -3.39 -15.31
N ARG A 99 -18.04 -4.23 -15.83
CA ARG A 99 -19.24 -4.67 -15.11
C ARG A 99 -19.84 -5.95 -15.70
N GLU A 100 -20.63 -6.65 -14.89
CA GLU A 100 -21.41 -7.82 -15.32
C GLU A 100 -22.74 -7.95 -14.56
N ASN A 101 -23.71 -8.63 -15.16
CA ASN A 101 -24.92 -9.05 -14.45
C ASN A 101 -24.58 -10.12 -13.40
N PHE A 102 -25.02 -9.94 -12.14
CA PHE A 102 -24.61 -10.82 -11.03
C PHE A 102 -25.03 -12.29 -11.20
N ALA A 103 -26.23 -12.57 -11.72
CA ALA A 103 -26.65 -13.95 -11.99
C ALA A 103 -25.78 -14.61 -13.07
N ARG A 104 -25.48 -13.87 -14.15
CA ARG A 104 -24.59 -14.33 -15.23
C ARG A 104 -23.17 -14.59 -14.72
N TYR A 105 -22.67 -13.70 -13.86
CA TYR A 105 -21.34 -13.84 -13.24
C TYR A 105 -21.26 -15.07 -12.32
N LEU A 106 -22.22 -15.27 -11.42
CA LEU A 106 -22.29 -16.45 -10.55
C LEU A 106 -22.46 -17.77 -11.32
N ASN A 107 -23.29 -17.79 -12.37
CA ASN A 107 -23.44 -18.97 -13.24
C ASN A 107 -22.09 -19.34 -13.87
N HIS A 108 -21.36 -18.37 -14.43
CA HIS A 108 -20.04 -18.61 -15.01
C HIS A 108 -19.04 -19.12 -13.96
N ILE A 109 -19.04 -18.54 -12.75
CA ILE A 109 -18.17 -19.00 -11.66
C ILE A 109 -18.49 -20.45 -11.24
N ARG A 110 -19.78 -20.82 -11.12
CA ARG A 110 -20.19 -22.21 -10.87
C ARG A 110 -19.59 -23.14 -11.93
N ASP A 111 -19.74 -22.78 -13.20
CA ASP A 111 -19.24 -23.56 -14.32
C ASP A 111 -17.70 -23.68 -14.34
N LEU A 112 -16.97 -22.74 -13.72
CA LEU A 112 -15.52 -22.84 -13.49
C LEU A 112 -15.13 -23.62 -12.21
N SER A 113 -16.04 -23.79 -11.25
CA SER A 113 -15.77 -24.38 -9.92
C SER A 113 -16.48 -25.72 -9.66
N SER A 114 -17.20 -26.25 -10.66
CA SER A 114 -17.79 -27.59 -10.65
C SER A 114 -16.84 -28.61 -11.32
N PRO A 115 -16.27 -29.59 -10.59
CA PRO A 115 -15.27 -30.53 -11.13
C PRO A 115 -15.67 -31.33 -12.37
N ASN A 116 -16.98 -31.54 -12.57
CA ASN A 116 -17.54 -32.29 -13.70
C ASN A 116 -17.81 -31.41 -14.94
N HIS A 117 -17.54 -30.10 -14.89
CA HIS A 117 -17.82 -29.18 -15.98
C HIS A 117 -16.59 -28.98 -16.88
N VAL A 118 -16.80 -28.85 -18.20
CA VAL A 118 -15.71 -28.79 -19.21
C VAL A 118 -14.76 -27.61 -19.02
N ASN A 119 -15.24 -26.51 -18.41
CA ASN A 119 -14.44 -25.32 -18.15
C ASN A 119 -13.81 -25.28 -16.74
N TYR A 120 -13.90 -26.37 -15.96
CA TYR A 120 -13.42 -26.42 -14.58
C TYR A 120 -11.97 -25.94 -14.41
N LYS A 121 -11.75 -25.11 -13.39
CA LYS A 121 -10.45 -24.54 -13.00
C LYS A 121 -10.18 -24.92 -11.55
N SER A 122 -9.42 -25.99 -11.32
CA SER A 122 -8.94 -26.35 -9.98
C SER A 122 -8.04 -25.29 -9.33
N SER A 123 -7.58 -24.30 -10.10
CA SER A 123 -6.90 -23.11 -9.59
C SER A 123 -7.84 -22.12 -8.89
N LEU A 124 -9.15 -22.09 -9.21
CA LEU A 124 -10.11 -21.20 -8.55
C LEU A 124 -10.64 -21.87 -7.28
N THR A 125 -10.17 -21.41 -6.12
CA THR A 125 -10.47 -22.03 -4.82
C THR A 125 -11.39 -21.20 -3.94
N PHE A 126 -11.53 -19.90 -4.19
CA PHE A 126 -12.19 -18.98 -3.26
C PHE A 126 -12.75 -17.73 -3.95
N LEU A 127 -13.95 -17.31 -3.55
CA LEU A 127 -14.55 -16.03 -3.95
C LEU A 127 -14.57 -15.04 -2.79
N PHE A 128 -14.35 -13.78 -3.13
CA PHE A 128 -14.45 -12.65 -2.22
C PHE A 128 -15.45 -11.65 -2.82
N LEU A 129 -16.50 -11.31 -2.08
CA LEU A 129 -17.51 -10.34 -2.49
C LEU A 129 -17.34 -9.07 -1.65
N ASP A 130 -16.87 -7.98 -2.24
CA ASP A 130 -16.91 -6.66 -1.59
C ASP A 130 -18.30 -6.04 -1.78
N LEU A 131 -19.07 -5.98 -0.70
CA LEU A 131 -20.45 -5.52 -0.73
C LEU A 131 -20.47 -3.99 -0.63
N LYS A 132 -20.69 -3.29 -1.74
CA LYS A 132 -20.79 -1.82 -1.81
C LYS A 132 -22.13 -1.34 -1.26
N LEU A 133 -22.30 -1.48 0.06
CA LEU A 133 -23.54 -1.17 0.75
C LEU A 133 -23.74 0.33 1.05
N GLY A 134 -22.85 1.22 0.59
CA GLY A 134 -22.90 2.66 0.89
C GLY A 134 -24.22 3.33 0.52
N ASP A 135 -24.79 2.96 -0.63
CA ASP A 135 -26.06 3.51 -1.13
C ASP A 135 -27.31 2.83 -0.52
N VAL A 136 -27.15 1.70 0.17
CA VAL A 136 -28.27 0.94 0.75
C VAL A 136 -28.80 1.66 1.99
N ALA A 137 -30.10 1.95 2.02
CA ALA A 137 -30.71 2.54 3.21
C ALA A 137 -30.61 1.58 4.41
N ARG A 138 -30.34 2.12 5.61
CA ARG A 138 -30.07 1.33 6.82
C ARG A 138 -31.13 0.26 7.12
N LYS A 139 -32.40 0.55 6.86
CA LYS A 139 -33.54 -0.37 7.05
C LYS A 139 -33.52 -1.56 6.06
N ASP A 140 -32.92 -1.37 4.89
CA ASP A 140 -32.91 -2.30 3.76
C ASP A 140 -31.62 -3.15 3.70
N LYS A 141 -30.67 -2.95 4.64
CA LYS A 141 -29.43 -3.76 4.77
C LYS A 141 -29.71 -5.25 4.98
N TYR A 142 -30.70 -5.58 5.82
CA TYR A 142 -31.14 -6.96 6.01
C TYR A 142 -31.63 -7.58 4.69
N LYS A 143 -32.46 -6.84 3.94
CA LYS A 143 -32.96 -7.26 2.62
C LYS A 143 -31.83 -7.43 1.60
N ALA A 144 -30.80 -6.58 1.62
CA ALA A 144 -29.60 -6.80 0.80
C ALA A 144 -28.94 -8.15 1.11
N GLY A 145 -28.89 -8.54 2.39
CA GLY A 145 -28.46 -9.87 2.80
C GLY A 145 -29.34 -10.99 2.26
N GLU A 146 -30.66 -10.84 2.31
CA GLU A 146 -31.59 -11.83 1.73
C GLU A 146 -31.41 -11.98 0.21
N GLU A 147 -31.24 -10.87 -0.51
CA GLU A 147 -31.05 -10.88 -1.96
C GLU A 147 -29.73 -11.57 -2.36
N ILE A 148 -28.61 -11.26 -1.70
CA ILE A 148 -27.33 -11.95 -1.92
C ILE A 148 -27.49 -13.46 -1.73
N ALA A 149 -28.13 -13.88 -0.63
CA ALA A 149 -28.34 -15.29 -0.33
C ALA A 149 -29.19 -16.00 -1.39
N LYS A 150 -30.28 -15.38 -1.87
CA LYS A 150 -31.09 -15.92 -2.97
C LYS A 150 -30.28 -16.13 -4.24
N TYR A 151 -29.46 -15.14 -4.63
CA TYR A 151 -28.60 -15.25 -5.81
C TYR A 151 -27.56 -16.37 -5.67
N LEU A 152 -26.89 -16.48 -4.51
CA LEU A 152 -25.92 -17.55 -4.25
C LEU A 152 -26.58 -18.94 -4.27
N ILE A 153 -27.76 -19.10 -3.65
CA ILE A 153 -28.50 -20.38 -3.65
C ILE A 153 -28.99 -20.77 -5.05
N THR A 154 -29.38 -19.78 -5.88
CA THR A 154 -30.03 -20.03 -7.19
C THR A 154 -29.01 -20.20 -8.32
N HIS A 155 -27.92 -19.42 -8.31
CA HIS A 155 -26.97 -19.36 -9.43
C HIS A 155 -25.64 -20.06 -9.14
N LEU A 156 -25.14 -20.00 -7.90
CA LEU A 156 -23.88 -20.66 -7.52
C LEU A 156 -24.13 -22.09 -7.00
N TRP A 157 -24.78 -22.23 -5.85
CA TRP A 157 -25.04 -23.52 -5.19
C TRP A 157 -26.44 -24.08 -5.49
N ASN A 158 -26.79 -24.12 -6.77
CA ASN A 158 -28.04 -24.72 -7.22
C ASN A 158 -28.02 -26.25 -6.94
N LYS A 159 -29.11 -26.80 -6.39
CA LYS A 159 -29.23 -28.24 -6.04
C LYS A 159 -29.49 -29.13 -7.25
N ASP A 160 -30.03 -28.55 -8.32
CA ASP A 160 -30.43 -29.28 -9.54
C ASP A 160 -29.25 -29.43 -10.53
N LEU A 161 -28.08 -28.87 -10.17
CA LEU A 161 -26.83 -28.89 -10.93
C LEU A 161 -25.70 -29.48 -10.06
N SER A 162 -24.52 -29.70 -10.65
CA SER A 162 -23.33 -30.08 -9.90
C SER A 162 -22.94 -28.99 -8.92
N GLU A 163 -23.11 -29.23 -7.62
CA GLU A 163 -22.80 -28.23 -6.58
C GLU A 163 -21.29 -27.91 -6.59
N PRO A 164 -20.89 -26.64 -6.81
CA PRO A 164 -19.48 -26.29 -6.95
C PRO A 164 -18.73 -26.44 -5.62
N GLN A 165 -17.47 -26.81 -5.74
CA GLN A 165 -16.52 -26.89 -4.63
C GLN A 165 -15.79 -25.55 -4.50
N ILE A 166 -16.53 -24.56 -4.01
CA ILE A 166 -16.00 -23.21 -3.78
C ILE A 166 -16.64 -22.56 -2.56
N GLU A 167 -15.79 -21.96 -1.73
CA GLU A 167 -16.15 -21.14 -0.59
C GLU A 167 -16.24 -19.66 -0.97
N VAL A 168 -17.06 -18.92 -0.22
CA VAL A 168 -17.41 -17.53 -0.51
C VAL A 168 -17.26 -16.67 0.74
N LEU A 169 -16.48 -15.61 0.65
CA LEU A 169 -16.35 -14.59 1.68
C LEU A 169 -17.23 -13.39 1.36
N LEU A 170 -18.09 -13.03 2.31
CA LEU A 170 -18.92 -11.83 2.23
C LEU A 170 -18.27 -10.72 3.06
N SER A 171 -17.69 -9.71 2.40
CA SER A 171 -17.10 -8.56 3.07
C SER A 171 -18.09 -7.41 3.10
N ILE A 172 -18.46 -6.97 4.31
CA ILE A 172 -19.24 -5.74 4.50
C ILE A 172 -18.30 -4.55 4.76
N PRO A 173 -18.66 -3.31 4.40
CA PRO A 173 -17.73 -2.19 4.55
C PRO A 173 -17.48 -1.85 6.02
N HIS A 174 -18.53 -1.80 6.85
CA HIS A 174 -18.43 -1.44 8.26
C HIS A 174 -19.13 -2.44 9.20
N ALA A 175 -18.69 -2.50 10.46
CA ALA A 175 -19.32 -3.32 11.50
C ALA A 175 -20.75 -2.86 11.88
N SER A 176 -21.18 -1.69 11.38
CA SER A 176 -22.56 -1.20 11.43
C SER A 176 -23.49 -1.81 10.38
N ASP A 177 -22.96 -2.47 9.35
CA ASP A 177 -23.73 -3.11 8.28
C ASP A 177 -24.09 -4.57 8.59
N SER A 178 -23.97 -4.96 9.88
CA SER A 178 -24.18 -6.30 10.43
C SER A 178 -25.53 -6.95 10.08
N GLU A 179 -26.55 -6.12 9.81
CA GLU A 179 -27.86 -6.59 9.37
C GLU A 179 -27.81 -7.36 8.05
N THR A 180 -26.85 -7.05 7.18
CA THR A 180 -26.62 -7.78 5.92
C THR A 180 -26.20 -9.22 6.19
N ILE A 181 -25.25 -9.43 7.12
CA ILE A 181 -24.82 -10.77 7.55
C ILE A 181 -26.00 -11.54 8.16
N ARG A 182 -26.84 -10.86 8.95
CA ARG A 182 -28.04 -11.44 9.55
C ARG A 182 -29.05 -11.89 8.49
N GLY A 183 -29.35 -11.04 7.50
CA GLY A 183 -30.23 -11.36 6.38
C GLY A 183 -29.75 -12.54 5.53
N VAL A 184 -28.43 -12.62 5.26
CA VAL A 184 -27.84 -13.79 4.58
C VAL A 184 -28.11 -15.07 5.37
N ARG A 185 -27.68 -15.12 6.63
CA ARG A 185 -27.75 -16.34 7.45
C ARG A 185 -29.19 -16.81 7.67
N GLU A 186 -30.10 -15.89 8.02
CA GLU A 186 -31.51 -16.22 8.18
C GLU A 186 -32.13 -16.73 6.87
N THR A 187 -31.70 -16.23 5.70
CA THR A 187 -32.19 -16.72 4.39
C THR A 187 -31.70 -18.13 4.06
N PHE A 188 -30.43 -18.45 4.34
CA PHE A 188 -29.92 -19.81 4.18
C PHE A 188 -30.65 -20.81 5.10
N THR A 189 -30.93 -20.44 6.35
CA THR A 189 -31.75 -21.25 7.28
C THR A 189 -33.18 -21.41 6.78
N LYS A 190 -33.89 -20.31 6.45
CA LYS A 190 -35.25 -20.36 5.88
C LYS A 190 -35.35 -21.22 4.61
N SER A 191 -34.24 -21.40 3.88
CA SER A 191 -34.17 -22.19 2.64
C SER A 191 -33.74 -23.65 2.84
N ASN A 192 -33.53 -24.11 4.08
CA ASN A 192 -32.96 -25.42 4.41
C ASN A 192 -31.61 -25.67 3.69
N ARG A 193 -30.70 -24.70 3.79
CA ARG A 193 -29.36 -24.66 3.18
C ARG A 193 -28.23 -24.46 4.20
N GLU A 194 -28.42 -24.86 5.45
CA GLU A 194 -27.48 -24.68 6.56
C GLU A 194 -26.12 -25.36 6.32
N THR A 195 -26.11 -26.49 5.60
CA THR A 195 -24.87 -27.17 5.18
C THR A 195 -24.10 -26.33 4.15
N THR A 196 -24.78 -25.84 3.11
CA THR A 196 -24.20 -24.91 2.13
C THR A 196 -23.70 -23.62 2.80
N MET A 197 -24.39 -23.12 3.83
CA MET A 197 -23.97 -21.94 4.61
C MET A 197 -22.60 -22.13 5.29
N GLN A 198 -22.13 -23.35 5.52
CA GLN A 198 -20.78 -23.60 6.07
C GLN A 198 -19.66 -23.21 5.09
N LYS A 199 -19.97 -23.10 3.78
CA LYS A 199 -19.08 -22.55 2.74
C LYS A 199 -18.98 -21.02 2.76
N LEU A 200 -19.75 -20.34 3.63
CA LEU A 200 -19.70 -18.88 3.78
C LEU A 200 -18.75 -18.44 4.89
N GLY A 201 -18.01 -17.37 4.62
CA GLY A 201 -17.29 -16.59 5.62
C GLY A 201 -17.65 -15.11 5.58
N PHE A 202 -17.11 -14.37 6.54
CA PHE A 202 -17.43 -12.94 6.75
C PHE A 202 -16.16 -12.11 6.99
N ASP A 203 -16.16 -10.88 6.48
CA ASP A 203 -15.10 -9.88 6.66
C ASP A 203 -15.69 -8.47 6.87
N VAL A 204 -14.86 -7.55 7.38
CA VAL A 204 -15.17 -6.11 7.46
C VAL A 204 -14.01 -5.31 6.86
N SER A 205 -14.20 -4.80 5.63
CA SER A 205 -13.11 -4.32 4.75
C SER A 205 -12.57 -2.92 5.07
N LEU A 206 -13.40 -1.94 5.46
CA LEU A 206 -13.00 -0.53 5.55
C LEU A 206 -12.26 -0.14 6.85
N ASN A 207 -11.44 -1.08 7.36
CA ASN A 207 -10.50 -0.87 8.47
C ASN A 207 -11.12 -0.45 9.82
N ASP A 208 -12.39 -0.78 10.07
CA ASP A 208 -13.05 -0.58 11.37
C ASP A 208 -12.19 -1.08 12.56
N ASP A 209 -12.42 -0.50 13.76
CA ASP A 209 -11.77 -0.96 14.99
C ASP A 209 -12.01 -2.45 15.22
N LEU A 210 -10.92 -3.20 15.43
CA LEU A 210 -10.93 -4.65 15.60
C LEU A 210 -11.80 -5.09 16.81
N ASN A 211 -11.96 -4.25 17.83
CA ASN A 211 -12.90 -4.55 18.93
C ASN A 211 -14.36 -4.31 18.54
N SER A 212 -14.65 -3.34 17.67
CA SER A 212 -15.98 -3.14 17.08
C SER A 212 -16.41 -4.34 16.24
N ILE A 213 -15.51 -4.82 15.38
CA ILE A 213 -15.71 -6.01 14.54
C ILE A 213 -15.93 -7.24 15.43
N ARG A 214 -15.09 -7.45 16.47
CA ARG A 214 -15.29 -8.52 17.46
C ARG A 214 -16.67 -8.46 18.12
N ARG A 215 -17.09 -7.29 18.62
CA ARG A 215 -18.43 -7.09 19.22
C ARG A 215 -19.56 -7.34 18.24
N MET A 216 -19.40 -6.99 16.96
CA MET A 216 -20.36 -7.33 15.91
C MET A 216 -20.53 -8.84 15.79
N TYR A 217 -19.44 -9.58 15.57
CA TYR A 217 -19.50 -11.03 15.43
C TYR A 217 -20.09 -11.72 16.67
N SER A 218 -19.73 -11.27 17.88
CA SER A 218 -20.34 -11.78 19.12
C SER A 218 -21.86 -11.55 19.19
N ARG A 219 -22.36 -10.35 18.84
CA ARG A 219 -23.82 -10.06 18.82
C ARG A 219 -24.58 -10.89 17.78
N LEU A 220 -23.95 -11.18 16.64
CA LEU A 220 -24.54 -12.04 15.60
C LEU A 220 -24.41 -13.53 15.92
N GLY A 221 -23.63 -13.94 16.92
CA GLY A 221 -23.29 -15.36 17.12
C GLY A 221 -22.47 -15.95 15.97
N VAL A 222 -21.53 -15.18 15.40
CA VAL A 222 -20.58 -15.64 14.37
C VAL A 222 -19.27 -16.07 15.05
N THR A 223 -19.09 -17.38 15.21
CA THR A 223 -18.02 -17.99 16.00
C THR A 223 -16.86 -18.55 15.20
N SER A 224 -16.98 -18.63 13.87
CA SER A 224 -15.95 -19.10 12.92
C SER A 224 -16.06 -18.38 11.57
N ASN A 225 -15.20 -18.75 10.62
CA ASN A 225 -15.21 -18.31 9.22
C ASN A 225 -14.98 -16.80 9.04
N ARG A 226 -14.21 -16.18 9.93
CA ARG A 226 -13.95 -14.73 9.91
C ARG A 226 -12.59 -14.42 9.31
N TRP A 227 -12.60 -13.67 8.22
CA TRP A 227 -11.41 -13.02 7.68
C TRP A 227 -11.29 -11.61 8.25
N GLN A 228 -10.09 -11.04 8.17
CA GLN A 228 -9.86 -9.62 8.46
C GLN A 228 -8.89 -9.01 7.46
N GLY A 229 -9.36 -8.01 6.72
CA GLY A 229 -8.49 -7.15 5.91
C GLY A 229 -7.79 -6.06 6.72
N ASP A 230 -6.60 -5.66 6.27
CA ASP A 230 -6.05 -4.32 6.50
C ASP A 230 -5.48 -3.78 5.19
N GLY A 231 -5.80 -2.53 4.85
CA GLY A 231 -5.36 -2.03 3.55
C GLY A 231 -5.85 -0.63 3.15
N ILE A 232 -5.42 -0.24 1.95
CA ILE A 232 -5.84 0.97 1.24
C ILE A 232 -5.51 0.80 -0.25
N THR A 233 -6.18 1.57 -1.11
CA THR A 233 -5.88 1.65 -2.55
C THR A 233 -4.37 1.70 -2.87
N ASN A 234 -3.96 1.00 -3.93
CA ASN A 234 -2.57 0.95 -4.38
C ASN A 234 -1.95 2.34 -4.60
N CYS A 235 -2.77 3.34 -4.96
CA CYS A 235 -2.41 4.76 -5.12
C CYS A 235 -1.74 5.34 -3.88
N LEU A 236 -2.12 4.87 -2.68
CA LEU A 236 -1.68 5.40 -1.39
C LEU A 236 -0.93 4.36 -0.54
N ARG A 237 -0.89 3.07 -0.95
CA ARG A 237 -0.36 1.96 -0.15
C ARG A 237 1.08 2.17 0.32
N ALA A 238 1.92 2.85 -0.48
CA ALA A 238 3.31 3.16 -0.15
C ALA A 238 3.48 4.08 1.07
N PHE A 239 2.45 4.87 1.42
CA PHE A 239 2.47 5.83 2.53
C PHE A 239 1.77 5.31 3.80
N ARG A 240 1.11 4.14 3.73
CA ARG A 240 0.39 3.53 4.86
C ARG A 240 1.31 2.61 5.65
N ASP A 241 1.29 2.75 6.98
CA ASP A 241 1.93 1.77 7.87
C ASP A 241 1.15 0.44 7.94
N ASP A 242 1.73 -0.54 8.61
CA ASP A 242 1.24 -1.92 8.75
C ASP A 242 1.03 -2.30 10.22
N SER A 243 0.80 -1.32 11.11
CA SER A 243 0.55 -1.56 12.54
C SER A 243 -0.78 -2.28 12.78
N ARG A 244 -1.86 -1.89 12.08
CA ARG A 244 -3.18 -2.54 12.16
C ARG A 244 -3.16 -3.93 11.54
N LEU A 245 -2.53 -4.13 10.38
CA LEU A 245 -2.28 -5.46 9.79
C LEU A 245 -1.59 -6.40 10.80
N ARG A 246 -0.45 -5.97 11.39
CA ARG A 246 0.24 -6.76 12.43
C ARG A 246 -0.60 -7.00 13.69
N HIS A 247 -1.54 -6.11 14.02
CA HIS A 247 -2.46 -6.31 15.13
C HIS A 247 -3.48 -7.42 14.80
N ALA A 248 -4.07 -7.42 13.61
CA ALA A 248 -4.95 -8.49 13.15
C ALA A 248 -4.23 -9.86 13.13
N VAL A 249 -2.99 -9.90 12.63
CA VAL A 249 -2.14 -11.11 12.67
C VAL A 249 -1.93 -11.61 14.11
N ARG A 250 -1.55 -10.73 15.04
CA ARG A 250 -1.40 -11.11 16.47
C ARG A 250 -2.69 -11.65 17.09
N ILE A 251 -3.86 -11.13 16.70
CA ILE A 251 -5.14 -11.65 17.17
C ILE A 251 -5.40 -13.05 16.60
N ARG A 252 -5.22 -13.26 15.28
CA ARG A 252 -5.35 -14.59 14.66
C ARG A 252 -4.46 -15.63 15.36
N ASP A 253 -3.21 -15.26 15.65
CA ASP A 253 -2.19 -16.16 16.19
C ASP A 253 -2.25 -16.32 17.72
N SER A 254 -3.10 -15.59 18.46
CA SER A 254 -3.17 -15.66 19.93
C SER A 254 -3.83 -16.93 20.51
N GLY A 255 -4.25 -17.87 19.66
CA GLY A 255 -5.03 -19.06 20.02
C GLY A 255 -6.50 -18.75 20.35
N SER A 256 -6.73 -17.79 21.24
CA SER A 256 -8.05 -17.28 21.66
C SER A 256 -8.66 -16.19 20.76
N GLY A 257 -8.03 -15.89 19.62
CA GLY A 257 -8.49 -14.87 18.67
C GLY A 257 -9.88 -15.12 18.11
N PHE A 258 -10.44 -14.11 17.44
CA PHE A 258 -11.69 -14.19 16.68
C PHE A 258 -11.46 -14.17 15.15
N ILE A 259 -10.21 -14.22 14.69
CA ILE A 259 -9.85 -14.09 13.27
C ILE A 259 -9.28 -15.43 12.82
N GLU A 260 -9.77 -15.98 11.71
CA GLU A 260 -9.29 -17.25 11.15
C GLU A 260 -8.20 -17.02 10.09
N LYS A 261 -8.35 -15.98 9.25
CA LYS A 261 -7.36 -15.56 8.25
C LYS A 261 -7.20 -14.04 8.22
N VAL A 262 -6.02 -13.56 7.82
CA VAL A 262 -5.71 -12.13 7.63
C VAL A 262 -5.21 -11.89 6.21
N TYR A 263 -5.67 -10.80 5.58
CA TYR A 263 -5.20 -10.39 4.26
C TYR A 263 -4.78 -8.91 4.21
N ASP A 264 -3.95 -8.56 3.24
CA ASP A 264 -3.45 -7.21 2.96
C ASP A 264 -3.91 -6.74 1.58
N TRP A 265 -4.25 -5.46 1.45
CA TRP A 265 -4.77 -4.89 0.20
C TRP A 265 -4.40 -3.40 -0.01
N THR A 266 -4.34 -2.87 -1.23
CA THR A 266 -4.03 -3.60 -2.48
C THR A 266 -2.52 -3.59 -2.67
N VAL A 267 -1.92 -4.75 -2.95
CA VAL A 267 -0.47 -4.97 -2.85
C VAL A 267 0.12 -5.36 -4.20
N ASP A 268 0.71 -4.38 -4.90
CA ASP A 268 1.11 -4.54 -6.31
C ASP A 268 2.61 -4.65 -6.58
N THR A 269 3.47 -4.16 -5.68
CA THR A 269 4.94 -4.23 -5.87
C THR A 269 5.52 -5.41 -5.11
N THR A 270 6.55 -6.06 -5.67
CA THR A 270 7.22 -7.19 -5.03
C THR A 270 7.80 -6.81 -3.67
N ALA A 271 8.23 -5.55 -3.49
CA ALA A 271 8.69 -5.04 -2.20
C ALA A 271 7.58 -5.06 -1.13
N LEU A 272 6.35 -4.65 -1.48
CA LEU A 272 5.20 -4.70 -0.57
C LEU A 272 4.68 -6.12 -0.38
N ILE A 273 4.67 -6.95 -1.43
CA ILE A 273 4.30 -8.38 -1.34
C ILE A 273 5.23 -9.10 -0.34
N ARG A 274 6.56 -8.94 -0.46
CA ARG A 274 7.53 -9.49 0.50
C ARG A 274 7.29 -8.97 1.93
N ARG A 275 6.99 -7.68 2.11
CA ARG A 275 6.65 -7.10 3.43
C ARG A 275 5.38 -7.72 4.02
N SER A 276 4.38 -7.98 3.20
CA SER A 276 3.12 -8.60 3.60
C SER A 276 3.32 -10.06 4.01
N LEU A 277 4.02 -10.85 3.18
CA LEU A 277 4.40 -12.23 3.52
C LEU A 277 5.29 -12.32 4.77
N ARG A 278 6.25 -11.40 4.96
CA ARG A 278 7.03 -11.32 6.21
C ARG A 278 6.17 -10.97 7.44
N SER A 279 5.06 -10.26 7.23
CA SER A 279 4.06 -9.97 8.28
C SER A 279 3.16 -11.16 8.60
N GLY A 280 3.21 -12.24 7.80
CA GLY A 280 2.53 -13.50 8.10
C GLY A 280 1.06 -13.55 7.69
N VAL A 281 0.67 -12.82 6.64
CA VAL A 281 -0.70 -12.87 6.08
C VAL A 281 -1.03 -14.23 5.45
N ASP A 282 -2.33 -14.53 5.33
CA ASP A 282 -2.87 -15.70 4.63
C ASP A 282 -3.34 -15.34 3.20
N GLY A 283 -3.67 -14.08 2.94
CA GLY A 283 -4.13 -13.61 1.64
C GLY A 283 -3.51 -12.28 1.22
N ILE A 284 -3.44 -12.04 -0.08
CA ILE A 284 -3.00 -10.78 -0.68
C ILE A 284 -3.97 -10.42 -1.81
N ILE A 285 -4.64 -9.27 -1.68
CA ILE A 285 -5.41 -8.68 -2.78
C ILE A 285 -4.45 -7.87 -3.65
N THR A 286 -4.44 -8.11 -4.96
CA THR A 286 -3.47 -7.53 -5.89
C THR A 286 -4.05 -7.29 -7.28
N ASN A 287 -3.58 -6.25 -7.97
CA ASN A 287 -3.83 -6.03 -9.39
C ASN A 287 -2.85 -6.85 -10.28
N PHE A 288 -1.87 -7.55 -9.69
CA PHE A 288 -0.80 -8.27 -10.39
C PHE A 288 -0.48 -9.64 -9.76
N PRO A 289 -1.39 -10.65 -9.89
CA PRO A 289 -1.21 -11.98 -9.29
C PRO A 289 0.13 -12.64 -9.62
N GLU A 290 0.62 -12.46 -10.84
CA GLU A 290 1.87 -13.05 -11.33
C GLU A 290 3.09 -12.61 -10.50
N ARG A 291 3.04 -11.42 -9.90
CA ARG A 291 4.09 -10.91 -9.00
C ARG A 291 4.07 -11.62 -7.65
N VAL A 292 2.89 -11.95 -7.13
CA VAL A 292 2.76 -12.72 -5.89
C VAL A 292 3.25 -14.16 -6.13
N VAL A 293 2.84 -14.80 -7.22
CA VAL A 293 3.37 -16.11 -7.65
C VAL A 293 4.90 -16.09 -7.74
N SER A 294 5.48 -15.07 -8.39
CA SER A 294 6.94 -14.94 -8.51
C SER A 294 7.64 -14.80 -7.15
N VAL A 295 7.08 -14.03 -6.21
CA VAL A 295 7.68 -13.84 -4.88
C VAL A 295 7.57 -15.13 -4.04
N LEU A 296 6.49 -15.91 -4.18
CA LEU A 296 6.34 -17.20 -3.51
C LEU A 296 7.40 -18.23 -3.93
N GLN A 297 8.01 -18.10 -5.11
CA GLN A 297 9.11 -18.97 -5.55
C GLN A 297 10.50 -18.55 -5.04
N GLU A 298 10.63 -17.36 -4.43
CA GLU A 298 11.91 -16.90 -3.90
C GLU A 298 12.36 -17.75 -2.70
N GLN A 299 13.68 -17.91 -2.55
CA GLN A 299 14.30 -18.76 -1.52
C GLN A 299 13.92 -18.37 -0.07
N GLU A 300 13.46 -17.14 0.16
CA GLU A 300 12.95 -16.69 1.46
C GLU A 300 11.54 -17.21 1.79
N PHE A 301 10.71 -17.45 0.76
CA PHE A 301 9.27 -17.70 0.92
C PHE A 301 8.85 -19.12 0.52
N LYS A 302 9.47 -19.73 -0.49
CA LYS A 302 9.04 -21.03 -1.07
C LYS A 302 8.94 -22.18 -0.06
N ASP A 303 9.80 -22.17 0.97
CA ASP A 303 9.89 -23.20 2.00
C ASP A 303 8.95 -22.91 3.20
N ARG A 304 8.20 -21.80 3.16
CA ARG A 304 7.30 -21.32 4.22
C ARG A 304 5.88 -21.06 3.75
N TYR A 305 5.72 -20.76 2.47
CA TYR A 305 4.47 -20.42 1.82
C TYR A 305 4.27 -21.26 0.57
N ARG A 306 3.01 -21.50 0.22
CA ARG A 306 2.59 -22.12 -1.04
C ARG A 306 1.29 -21.49 -1.50
N LEU A 307 0.92 -21.71 -2.76
CA LEU A 307 -0.42 -21.37 -3.23
C LEU A 307 -1.45 -22.24 -2.47
N ALA A 308 -2.59 -21.66 -2.09
CA ALA A 308 -3.71 -22.42 -1.55
C ALA A 308 -4.38 -23.24 -2.66
N THR A 309 -4.79 -24.48 -2.36
CA THR A 309 -5.55 -25.36 -3.26
C THR A 309 -7.00 -25.51 -2.77
N THR A 310 -7.83 -26.24 -3.51
CA THR A 310 -9.20 -26.62 -3.09
C THR A 310 -9.23 -27.48 -1.81
N ASP A 311 -8.08 -28.04 -1.40
CA ASP A 311 -7.96 -28.83 -0.17
C ASP A 311 -7.71 -27.96 1.08
N ASP A 312 -7.34 -26.69 0.88
CA ASP A 312 -7.12 -25.73 1.96
C ASP A 312 -8.43 -25.08 2.38
N ASN A 313 -8.95 -25.44 3.54
CA ASN A 313 -10.12 -24.76 4.09
C ASN A 313 -9.78 -23.25 4.36
N PRO A 314 -10.47 -22.29 3.69
CA PRO A 314 -10.22 -20.87 3.86
C PRO A 314 -10.67 -20.34 5.23
N PHE A 315 -11.37 -21.15 6.02
CA PHE A 315 -11.87 -20.80 7.36
C PHE A 315 -11.10 -21.49 8.49
N SER A 316 -10.10 -22.32 8.19
CA SER A 316 -9.23 -22.93 9.20
C SER A 316 -7.96 -22.12 9.45
N ARG A 317 -7.61 -21.90 10.72
CA ARG A 317 -6.31 -21.30 11.08
C ARG A 317 -5.16 -22.23 10.72
N VAL A 318 -4.07 -21.65 10.24
CA VAL A 318 -2.82 -22.39 9.99
C VAL A 318 -1.76 -21.90 10.97
N HIS A 319 -1.36 -22.79 11.87
CA HIS A 319 -0.32 -22.54 12.86
C HIS A 319 1.06 -22.84 12.26
N VAL A 320 1.68 -21.82 11.68
CA VAL A 320 3.08 -21.85 11.24
C VAL A 320 3.91 -21.03 12.21
N ALA A 321 5.15 -21.47 12.50
CA ALA A 321 6.08 -20.73 13.34
C ALA A 321 6.24 -19.29 12.83
N PRO A 322 6.22 -18.26 13.70
CA PRO A 322 6.38 -16.87 13.28
C PRO A 322 7.67 -16.66 12.49
N PHE A 323 7.64 -15.71 11.55
CA PHE A 323 8.82 -15.34 10.80
C PHE A 323 9.88 -14.78 11.76
N LYS A 324 10.84 -15.63 12.19
CA LYS A 324 11.99 -15.16 12.98
C LYS A 324 12.71 -14.12 12.15
N SER A 325 12.63 -12.86 12.55
CA SER A 325 13.38 -11.78 11.94
C SER A 325 14.85 -11.96 12.29
N SER A 326 15.57 -12.74 11.51
CA SER A 326 17.00 -12.48 11.32
C SER A 326 17.09 -11.04 10.85
N VAL A 327 17.64 -10.16 11.70
CA VAL A 327 17.83 -8.74 11.40
C VAL A 327 18.93 -8.61 10.36
N GLN A 328 18.62 -8.99 9.12
CA GLN A 328 19.38 -8.63 7.95
C GLN A 328 18.86 -7.28 7.48
N THR A 329 19.69 -6.26 7.74
CA THR A 329 19.63 -4.96 7.10
C THR A 329 19.86 -5.11 5.58
N GLN A 330 18.80 -5.50 4.86
CA GLN A 330 18.77 -5.38 3.40
C GLN A 330 18.65 -3.90 3.03
N ASN A 331 19.80 -3.24 2.94
CA ASN A 331 19.91 -1.85 2.51
C ASN A 331 19.43 -1.67 1.06
N ASP A 332 18.61 -0.65 0.85
CA ASP A 332 18.44 0.21 -0.34
C ASP A 332 18.14 -0.38 -1.74
N GLN A 333 18.27 -1.68 -2.00
CA GLN A 333 17.98 -2.22 -3.35
C GLN A 333 16.48 -2.22 -3.71
N GLY A 334 15.58 -2.22 -2.71
CA GLY A 334 14.12 -2.31 -2.92
C GLY A 334 13.46 -1.10 -3.58
N LEU A 335 14.09 0.08 -3.60
CA LEU A 335 13.52 1.26 -4.23
C LEU A 335 13.62 1.20 -5.77
N SER A 336 14.75 0.70 -6.29
CA SER A 336 15.00 0.63 -7.73
C SER A 336 14.12 -0.41 -8.46
N SER A 337 13.87 -1.56 -7.82
CA SER A 337 12.92 -2.57 -8.33
C SER A 337 11.49 -2.04 -8.33
N SER A 338 11.07 -1.38 -7.24
CA SER A 338 9.73 -0.77 -7.13
C SER A 338 9.45 0.24 -8.25
N VAL A 339 10.41 1.11 -8.59
CA VAL A 339 10.25 2.07 -9.71
C VAL A 339 10.10 1.35 -11.05
N ARG A 340 10.90 0.30 -11.31
CA ARG A 340 10.77 -0.51 -12.54
C ARG A 340 9.40 -1.20 -12.63
N GLU A 341 8.90 -1.74 -11.51
CA GLU A 341 7.60 -2.43 -11.44
C GLU A 341 6.41 -1.49 -11.62
N ILE A 342 6.52 -0.25 -11.14
CA ILE A 342 5.55 0.83 -11.41
C ILE A 342 5.56 1.19 -12.89
N THR A 343 6.75 1.34 -13.51
CA THR A 343 6.85 1.58 -14.96
C THR A 343 6.21 0.45 -15.78
N VAL A 344 6.41 -0.81 -15.39
CA VAL A 344 5.75 -1.96 -16.03
C VAL A 344 4.23 -1.93 -15.81
N ALA A 345 3.74 -1.54 -14.63
CA ALA A 345 2.31 -1.39 -14.36
C ALA A 345 1.67 -0.29 -15.23
N ILE A 346 2.35 0.86 -15.39
CA ILE A 346 1.92 1.95 -16.28
C ILE A 346 1.85 1.46 -17.73
N MET A 347 2.88 0.75 -18.22
CA MET A 347 2.90 0.23 -19.58
C MET A 347 1.86 -0.87 -19.82
N GLY A 348 1.59 -1.71 -18.81
CA GLY A 348 0.47 -2.66 -18.81
C GLY A 348 -0.87 -1.95 -18.94
N TYR A 349 -1.15 -0.98 -18.08
CA TYR A 349 -2.37 -0.18 -18.17
C TYR A 349 -2.54 0.55 -19.52
N LEU A 350 -1.47 1.10 -20.09
CA LEU A 350 -1.52 1.69 -21.44
C LEU A 350 -1.85 0.64 -22.51
N TRP A 351 -1.36 -0.59 -22.38
CA TRP A 351 -1.64 -1.71 -23.26
C TRP A 351 -3.07 -2.26 -23.09
N ASP A 352 -3.58 -2.30 -21.86
CA ASP A 352 -4.93 -2.77 -21.56
C ASP A 352 -5.96 -1.71 -21.94
N PHE A 353 -5.69 -0.43 -21.69
CA PHE A 353 -6.45 0.70 -22.26
C PHE A 353 -6.49 0.62 -23.79
N TYR A 354 -5.36 0.31 -24.43
CA TYR A 354 -5.28 0.09 -25.87
C TYR A 354 -6.13 -1.11 -26.33
N LYS A 355 -6.00 -2.29 -25.70
CA LYS A 355 -6.83 -3.47 -25.99
C LYS A 355 -8.33 -3.22 -25.78
N LEU A 356 -8.72 -2.60 -24.67
CA LEU A 356 -10.11 -2.52 -24.22
C LEU A 356 -10.88 -1.37 -24.88
N ARG A 357 -10.21 -0.23 -25.16
CA ARG A 357 -10.85 0.95 -25.78
C ARG A 357 -10.52 1.17 -27.25
N LEU A 358 -9.37 0.73 -27.77
CA LEU A 358 -8.99 0.96 -29.18
C LEU A 358 -9.21 -0.24 -30.12
N LYS A 359 -9.42 -1.46 -29.59
CA LYS A 359 -9.81 -2.64 -30.39
C LYS A 359 -11.32 -2.88 -30.49
N ARG A 360 -12.18 -2.10 -29.82
CA ARG A 360 -13.62 -2.10 -30.13
C ARG A 360 -13.80 -1.39 -31.49
N PRO A 361 -14.40 -2.03 -32.51
CA PRO A 361 -14.27 -1.56 -33.89
C PRO A 361 -15.23 -0.41 -34.22
N ALA A 362 -14.76 0.83 -34.04
CA ALA A 362 -15.26 2.00 -34.76
C ALA A 362 -14.22 3.15 -34.81
N THR A 363 -13.92 3.64 -36.02
CA THR A 363 -13.33 4.96 -36.35
C THR A 363 -11.84 5.28 -36.11
N LEU A 364 -11.06 4.66 -35.19
CA LEU A 364 -9.68 5.15 -34.92
C LEU A 364 -8.52 4.53 -35.74
N PHE A 365 -8.78 3.54 -36.59
CA PHE A 365 -7.73 2.74 -37.26
C PHE A 365 -6.74 3.54 -38.15
N PRO A 366 -7.16 4.56 -38.94
CA PRO A 366 -6.24 5.29 -39.83
C PRO A 366 -5.16 6.09 -39.09
N LEU A 367 -5.55 6.80 -38.01
CA LEU A 367 -4.67 7.70 -37.25
C LEU A 367 -3.55 6.94 -36.52
N LEU A 368 -3.88 5.81 -35.91
CA LEU A 368 -2.90 4.98 -35.20
C LEU A 368 -1.91 4.31 -36.16
N HIS A 369 -2.38 3.83 -37.32
CA HIS A 369 -1.49 3.28 -38.35
C HIS A 369 -0.50 4.34 -38.85
N GLU A 370 -0.94 5.59 -39.02
CA GLU A 370 -0.08 6.71 -39.41
C GLU A 370 0.96 7.06 -38.32
N PHE A 371 0.55 7.06 -37.05
CA PHE A 371 1.45 7.27 -35.90
C PHE A 371 2.50 6.15 -35.75
N LEU A 372 2.10 4.87 -35.85
CA LEU A 372 3.01 3.74 -35.77
C LEU A 372 3.97 3.69 -36.97
N LYS A 373 3.51 4.06 -38.17
CA LYS A 373 4.36 4.19 -39.36
C LYS A 373 5.44 5.27 -39.19
N LYS A 374 5.12 6.39 -38.52
CA LYS A 374 6.07 7.48 -38.21
C LYS A 374 7.03 7.17 -37.07
N THR A 375 6.62 6.40 -36.05
CA THR A 375 7.42 6.17 -34.82
C THR A 375 8.27 4.89 -34.84
N THR A 376 7.89 3.87 -35.62
CA THR A 376 8.64 2.61 -35.72
C THR A 376 10.11 2.77 -36.15
N PRO A 377 10.47 3.64 -37.12
CA PRO A 377 11.87 3.86 -37.49
C PRO A 377 12.73 4.39 -36.33
N LEU A 378 12.20 5.37 -35.58
CA LEU A 378 12.88 6.00 -34.44
C LEU A 378 13.12 5.01 -33.29
N LEU A 379 12.15 4.13 -33.01
CA LEU A 379 12.30 3.07 -32.01
C LEU A 379 13.32 2.01 -32.43
N ARG A 380 13.41 1.70 -33.72
CA ARG A 380 14.40 0.76 -34.27
C ARG A 380 15.82 1.36 -34.18
N GLU A 381 16.00 2.62 -34.57
CA GLU A 381 17.26 3.36 -34.43
C GLU A 381 17.72 3.45 -32.96
N TYR A 382 16.81 3.76 -32.04
CA TYR A 382 17.12 3.78 -30.60
C TYR A 382 17.57 2.41 -30.07
N SER A 383 16.91 1.32 -30.50
CA SER A 383 17.28 -0.05 -30.14
C SER A 383 18.68 -0.43 -30.67
N ASP A 384 18.98 -0.07 -31.93
CA ASP A 384 20.28 -0.37 -32.54
C ASP A 384 21.42 0.46 -31.93
N ASN A 385 21.15 1.71 -31.51
CA ASN A 385 22.11 2.50 -30.75
C ASN A 385 22.38 1.92 -29.35
N LEU A 386 21.36 1.40 -28.64
CA LEU A 386 21.57 0.67 -27.38
C LEU A 386 22.39 -0.61 -27.58
N ARG A 387 22.16 -1.37 -28.67
CA ARG A 387 22.97 -2.55 -29.02
C ARG A 387 24.42 -2.19 -29.35
N ARG A 388 24.66 -1.08 -30.06
CA ARG A 388 26.02 -0.57 -30.34
C ARG A 388 26.76 -0.16 -29.08
N LEU A 389 26.07 0.48 -28.13
CA LEU A 389 26.64 0.83 -26.81
C LEU A 389 26.97 -0.42 -25.99
N SER A 390 26.07 -1.42 -25.95
CA SER A 390 26.30 -2.70 -25.27
C SER A 390 27.51 -3.47 -25.83
N ARG A 391 27.77 -3.40 -27.15
CA ARG A 391 28.91 -4.06 -27.79
C ARG A 391 30.25 -3.34 -27.61
N LYS A 392 30.26 -2.05 -27.22
CA LYS A 392 31.51 -1.26 -27.06
C LYS A 392 32.14 -1.35 -25.66
N GLY A 393 31.62 -2.24 -24.82
CA GLY A 393 32.38 -2.96 -23.79
C GLY A 393 32.37 -2.39 -22.38
N LEU A 394 32.70 -3.26 -21.43
CA LEU A 394 33.80 -3.02 -20.50
C LEU A 394 34.34 -4.36 -19.99
N ASN A 395 35.62 -4.63 -20.22
CA ASN A 395 36.34 -5.77 -19.65
C ASN A 395 37.49 -5.21 -18.80
N TRP A 396 37.23 -4.95 -17.51
CA TRP A 396 38.22 -4.39 -16.58
C TRP A 396 38.20 -5.15 -15.25
N ASN A 397 39.19 -6.01 -15.06
CA ASN A 397 39.54 -6.58 -13.77
C ASN A 397 40.23 -5.51 -12.91
N LEU A 398 39.86 -5.41 -11.63
CA LEU A 398 40.77 -4.86 -10.62
C LEU A 398 40.64 -5.65 -9.30
N LYS A 399 41.72 -6.36 -8.95
CA LYS A 399 41.90 -6.96 -7.61
C LYS A 399 42.47 -5.90 -6.67
N THR A 400 41.86 -5.69 -5.50
CA THR A 400 42.54 -5.04 -4.36
C THR A 400 42.21 -5.76 -3.05
N LYS A 401 43.26 -6.30 -2.41
CA LYS A 401 43.24 -6.74 -1.01
C LYS A 401 43.07 -5.54 -0.08
N ILE A 402 42.37 -5.73 1.04
CA ILE A 402 42.50 -4.87 2.23
C ILE A 402 42.72 -5.78 3.44
N HIS A 403 43.75 -5.49 4.24
CA HIS A 403 44.00 -6.11 5.54
C HIS A 403 43.49 -5.18 6.65
N ASN A 404 42.88 -5.75 7.68
CA ASN A 404 42.51 -5.02 8.90
C ASN A 404 43.73 -4.82 9.81
N SER A 405 43.78 -3.68 10.51
CA SER A 405 44.34 -3.62 11.87
C SER A 405 43.63 -2.55 12.70
N THR A 406 43.69 -2.69 14.02
CA THR A 406 42.70 -2.17 14.99
C THR A 406 43.27 -1.22 16.04
N ARG A 407 42.39 -0.36 16.61
CA ARG A 407 42.46 0.21 17.99
C ARG A 407 43.59 1.26 18.21
N LYS A 408 43.51 2.20 19.17
CA LYS A 408 42.70 2.29 20.42
C LYS A 408 42.64 3.76 20.94
N SER A 409 41.57 4.12 21.69
CA SER A 409 41.47 5.15 22.80
C SER A 409 42.15 6.54 22.65
N ALA A 410 41.41 7.68 22.71
CA ALA A 410 40.90 8.40 23.91
C ALA A 410 42.02 9.12 24.73
N SER A 411 41.88 10.33 25.31
CA SER A 411 40.71 11.24 25.48
C SER A 411 41.13 12.68 25.88
N VAL A 412 40.29 13.66 25.54
CA VAL A 412 39.94 14.93 26.25
C VAL A 412 40.96 15.58 27.23
N ALA A 413 41.33 16.85 26.97
CA ALA A 413 41.21 17.96 27.96
C ALA A 413 41.41 19.36 27.32
N THR A 414 40.63 20.33 27.81
CA THR A 414 40.65 21.77 27.48
C THR A 414 41.55 22.56 28.42
N CYS A 415 42.15 23.69 27.98
CA CYS A 415 41.90 25.00 28.63
C CYS A 415 42.44 26.19 27.80
N THR A 416 42.17 27.40 28.29
CA THR A 416 42.09 28.65 27.51
C THR A 416 42.85 29.82 28.15
N ILE A 417 43.21 30.80 27.31
CA ILE A 417 43.44 32.23 27.64
C ILE A 417 44.75 32.58 28.39
N GLY A 418 45.56 33.45 27.76
CA GLY A 418 46.49 34.37 28.45
C GLY A 418 45.90 35.79 28.48
N PRO A 419 46.56 36.77 29.14
CA PRO A 419 47.30 37.74 28.32
C PRO A 419 48.59 38.27 28.98
N LEU A 420 49.33 39.12 28.26
CA LEU A 420 50.63 39.65 28.69
C LEU A 420 50.81 41.10 28.19
N MET A 421 51.34 42.00 29.02
CA MET A 421 51.76 43.35 28.60
C MET A 421 53.10 43.77 29.26
N VAL A 422 54.10 44.05 28.40
CA VAL A 422 55.03 45.21 28.44
C VAL A 422 55.78 45.47 29.78
N ARG A 423 57.12 45.38 29.91
CA ARG A 423 58.13 46.29 29.29
C ARG A 423 59.61 45.91 29.59
N ARG A 424 60.53 46.24 28.66
CA ARG A 424 61.98 46.62 28.79
C ARG A 424 63.00 45.75 29.58
N GLY A 425 64.13 45.44 28.93
CA GLY A 425 65.41 45.08 29.58
C GLY A 425 66.57 44.84 28.59
N LYS A 426 67.76 45.42 28.84
CA LYS A 426 69.00 45.31 28.03
C LYS A 426 70.04 44.44 28.75
N THR A 427 71.08 43.81 28.19
CA THR A 427 71.54 43.42 26.81
C THR A 427 72.81 42.57 27.00
N LYS A 428 73.11 41.56 26.16
CA LYS A 428 74.50 41.11 25.84
C LYS A 428 74.58 40.08 24.70
N GLU A 429 75.79 39.91 24.16
CA GLU A 429 76.16 39.16 22.95
C GLU A 429 76.32 37.63 23.17
N LEU A 430 76.16 36.81 22.12
CA LEU A 430 77.25 35.96 21.57
C LEU A 430 76.87 35.20 20.26
N PHE A 431 77.73 35.36 19.25
CA PHE A 431 78.20 34.43 18.19
C PHE A 431 77.38 33.19 17.68
N LEU A 432 77.29 33.10 16.34
CA LEU A 432 77.38 31.93 15.42
C LEU A 432 76.45 30.69 15.66
N THR A 433 75.75 30.13 14.68
CA THR A 433 76.26 29.59 13.39
C THR A 433 75.14 29.38 12.34
N ASN A 434 75.54 29.23 11.07
CA ASN A 434 74.66 28.86 9.95
C ASN A 434 74.19 27.39 10.01
N GLY A 435 72.94 27.10 9.61
CA GLY A 435 72.40 25.73 9.59
C GLY A 435 71.12 25.53 8.77
N ARG A 436 71.20 25.65 7.44
CA ARG A 436 70.07 25.27 6.55
C ARG A 436 69.71 23.78 6.72
N ARG A 437 68.53 23.48 7.24
CA ARG A 437 67.85 22.18 7.03
C ARG A 437 66.48 22.40 6.40
N ARG A 438 66.28 21.91 5.18
CA ARG A 438 64.95 21.80 4.56
C ARG A 438 64.20 20.68 5.26
N VAL A 439 63.22 21.01 6.09
CA VAL A 439 62.28 20.03 6.63
C VAL A 439 61.27 19.70 5.53
N LEU A 440 61.36 18.49 4.97
CA LEU A 440 60.31 17.97 4.11
C LEU A 440 59.05 17.67 4.96
N PRO A 441 57.84 18.06 4.53
CA PRO A 441 56.62 17.79 5.28
C PRO A 441 56.40 16.28 5.37
N THR A 442 56.19 15.78 6.58
CA THR A 442 55.88 14.37 6.82
C THR A 442 54.51 14.02 6.22
N ALA A 443 54.32 12.76 5.80
CA ALA A 443 53.12 12.31 5.07
C ALA A 443 51.80 12.66 5.79
N ASN A 444 51.80 12.69 7.12
CA ASN A 444 50.64 13.06 7.95
C ASN A 444 50.15 14.50 7.70
N MET A 445 51.06 15.45 7.41
CA MET A 445 50.70 16.85 7.16
C MET A 445 50.02 16.99 5.78
N LEU A 446 50.51 16.27 4.77
CA LEU A 446 49.92 16.26 3.43
C LEU A 446 48.53 15.61 3.44
N GLN A 447 48.37 14.51 4.19
CA GLN A 447 47.08 13.84 4.36
C GLN A 447 46.05 14.73 5.09
N GLY A 448 46.48 15.51 6.08
CA GLY A 448 45.64 16.51 6.75
C GLY A 448 45.16 17.63 5.81
N ILE A 449 46.05 18.17 4.97
CA ILE A 449 45.70 19.20 3.97
C ILE A 449 44.72 18.66 2.92
N ILE A 450 44.90 17.41 2.46
CA ILE A 450 44.00 16.77 1.50
C ILE A 450 42.61 16.52 2.13
N LEU A 451 42.53 16.01 3.36
CA LEU A 451 41.25 15.83 4.06
C LEU A 451 40.53 17.16 4.30
N PHE A 452 41.25 18.21 4.71
CA PHE A 452 40.68 19.52 4.96
C PHE A 452 40.18 20.20 3.67
N SER A 453 40.92 20.09 2.57
CA SER A 453 40.49 20.61 1.25
C SER A 453 39.27 19.87 0.69
N CYS A 454 39.19 18.54 0.85
CA CYS A 454 38.00 17.77 0.47
C CYS A 454 36.76 18.14 1.30
N LEU A 455 36.91 18.38 2.61
CA LEU A 455 35.81 18.80 3.49
C LEU A 455 35.32 20.21 3.15
N LEU A 456 36.23 21.15 2.87
CA LEU A 456 35.88 22.50 2.41
C LEU A 456 35.15 22.45 1.06
N GLY A 457 35.65 21.68 0.08
CA GLY A 457 35.02 21.55 -1.23
C GLY A 457 33.58 21.01 -1.16
N ALA A 458 33.33 20.04 -0.28
CA ALA A 458 31.99 19.51 -0.05
C ALA A 458 31.03 20.55 0.57
N ALA A 459 31.51 21.41 1.48
CA ALA A 459 30.71 22.46 2.10
C ALA A 459 30.31 23.57 1.11
N PHE A 460 31.25 24.02 0.26
CA PHE A 460 30.98 25.06 -0.73
C PHE A 460 30.01 24.63 -1.85
N ALA A 461 30.07 23.36 -2.27
CA ALA A 461 29.14 22.85 -3.29
C ALA A 461 27.68 22.99 -2.85
N GLY A 462 27.34 22.51 -1.64
CA GLY A 462 25.98 22.59 -1.08
C GLY A 462 25.47 24.03 -0.93
N GLN A 463 26.34 24.98 -0.60
CA GLN A 463 25.98 26.40 -0.51
C GLN A 463 25.44 26.95 -1.84
N SER A 464 26.05 26.59 -2.98
CA SER A 464 25.59 27.05 -4.30
C SER A 464 24.22 26.47 -4.69
N ALA A 465 23.97 25.19 -4.40
CA ALA A 465 22.67 24.55 -4.62
C ALA A 465 21.57 25.14 -3.73
N ASN A 466 21.89 25.40 -2.46
CA ASN A 466 21.01 26.07 -1.51
C ASN A 466 20.58 27.45 -2.02
N GLN A 467 21.54 28.31 -2.39
CA GLN A 467 21.29 29.65 -2.90
C GLN A 467 20.45 29.64 -4.19
N TYR A 468 20.73 28.73 -5.11
CA TYR A 468 19.95 28.56 -6.34
C TYR A 468 18.48 28.23 -6.05
N VAL A 469 18.25 27.24 -5.18
CA VAL A 469 16.89 26.79 -4.84
C VAL A 469 16.15 27.87 -4.06
N ASP A 470 16.77 28.49 -3.06
CA ASP A 470 16.14 29.58 -2.30
C ASP A 470 15.75 30.76 -3.19
N ASN A 471 16.59 31.14 -4.15
CA ASN A 471 16.28 32.20 -5.13
C ASN A 471 15.07 31.82 -6.02
N VAL A 472 14.98 30.58 -6.50
CA VAL A 472 13.82 30.12 -7.29
C VAL A 472 12.54 30.12 -6.45
N LEU A 473 12.60 29.61 -5.22
CA LEU A 473 11.45 29.60 -4.30
C LEU A 473 10.96 31.01 -3.97
N GLN A 474 11.87 31.93 -3.65
CA GLN A 474 11.53 33.30 -3.23
C GLN A 474 11.09 34.20 -4.40
N THR A 475 11.58 33.97 -5.62
CA THR A 475 11.27 34.85 -6.77
C THR A 475 10.26 34.23 -7.74
N SER A 476 10.61 33.09 -8.33
CA SER A 476 9.97 32.60 -9.57
C SER A 476 8.75 31.74 -9.27
N LEU A 477 8.79 30.98 -8.18
CA LEU A 477 7.70 30.08 -7.79
C LEU A 477 6.40 30.83 -7.46
N SER A 478 6.44 31.91 -6.68
CA SER A 478 5.23 32.68 -6.32
C SER A 478 4.56 33.34 -7.55
N GLN A 479 5.35 33.75 -8.55
CA GLN A 479 4.82 34.25 -9.82
C GLN A 479 4.13 33.14 -10.61
N GLU A 480 4.79 31.98 -10.73
CA GLU A 480 4.26 30.83 -11.47
C GLU A 480 2.99 30.25 -10.85
N LEU A 481 2.95 30.10 -9.52
CA LEU A 481 1.76 29.65 -8.79
C LEU A 481 0.57 30.61 -8.97
N ARG A 482 0.80 31.93 -8.99
CA ARG A 482 -0.26 32.90 -9.31
C ARG A 482 -0.72 32.78 -10.76
N SER A 483 0.21 32.64 -11.72
CA SER A 483 -0.12 32.51 -13.15
C SER A 483 -0.97 31.27 -13.47
N LEU A 484 -0.84 30.20 -12.65
CA LEU A 484 -1.54 28.93 -12.82
C LEU A 484 -2.79 28.79 -11.95
N GLY A 485 -3.21 29.85 -11.23
CA GLY A 485 -4.36 29.79 -10.32
C GLY A 485 -4.18 28.78 -9.20
N LEU A 486 -3.00 28.79 -8.57
CA LEU A 486 -2.61 27.93 -7.45
C LEU A 486 -2.39 28.68 -6.13
N ASN A 487 -2.51 30.01 -6.12
CA ASN A 487 -2.58 30.79 -4.89
C ASN A 487 -3.60 31.94 -5.04
N PRO A 488 -4.88 31.74 -4.64
CA PRO A 488 -5.46 30.49 -4.14
C PRO A 488 -5.61 29.41 -5.22
N ALA A 489 -5.50 28.14 -4.83
CA ALA A 489 -5.91 27.00 -5.67
C ALA A 489 -7.37 26.62 -5.36
N PRO A 490 -8.25 26.41 -6.35
CA PRO A 490 -9.62 25.95 -6.11
C PRO A 490 -9.66 24.49 -5.65
N LEU A 491 -10.64 24.17 -4.80
CA LEU A 491 -11.03 22.83 -4.38
C LEU A 491 -12.46 22.53 -4.86
N SER A 492 -12.72 21.29 -5.25
CA SER A 492 -14.04 20.79 -5.64
C SER A 492 -15.01 20.78 -4.47
N ASN A 493 -16.24 21.24 -4.73
CA ASN A 493 -17.35 21.14 -3.79
C ASN A 493 -17.64 19.67 -3.41
N PHE A 494 -18.11 19.43 -2.19
CA PHE A 494 -18.55 18.11 -1.75
C PHE A 494 -19.68 18.21 -0.72
N LYS A 495 -20.41 17.10 -0.51
CA LYS A 495 -21.45 16.98 0.51
C LYS A 495 -21.17 15.84 1.47
N THR A 496 -21.71 15.93 2.68
CA THR A 496 -21.74 14.82 3.64
C THR A 496 -22.97 14.92 4.53
N ASN A 497 -23.46 13.79 5.03
CA ASN A 497 -24.61 13.73 5.92
C ASN A 497 -24.16 13.54 7.38
N PHE A 498 -24.92 14.10 8.32
CA PHE A 498 -24.68 13.98 9.75
C PHE A 498 -25.99 13.74 10.51
N GLY A 499 -25.89 13.26 11.75
CA GLY A 499 -27.06 12.89 12.54
C GLY A 499 -27.37 11.38 12.50
N PRO A 500 -28.30 10.91 13.35
CA PRO A 500 -28.71 9.51 13.35
C PRO A 500 -29.49 9.18 12.06
N SER A 501 -29.06 8.14 11.36
CA SER A 501 -29.81 7.58 10.24
C SER A 501 -31.00 6.76 10.74
N GLY A 502 -32.21 7.30 10.58
CA GLY A 502 -33.49 6.70 10.98
C GLY A 502 -34.64 7.13 10.05
N ILE A 503 -35.71 6.33 10.01
CA ILE A 503 -36.80 6.45 9.01
C ILE A 503 -37.59 7.76 9.15
N TYR A 504 -37.73 8.27 10.38
CA TYR A 504 -38.50 9.48 10.71
C TYR A 504 -37.65 10.64 11.21
N VAL A 505 -36.32 10.58 11.02
CA VAL A 505 -35.40 11.63 11.45
C VAL A 505 -34.71 12.21 10.23
N ASN A 506 -34.98 13.49 9.95
CA ASN A 506 -34.25 14.25 8.93
C ASN A 506 -32.76 14.23 9.29
N GLN A 507 -31.95 13.54 8.48
CA GLN A 507 -30.51 13.65 8.58
C GLN A 507 -30.10 15.09 8.23
N GLY A 508 -29.10 15.60 8.92
CA GLY A 508 -28.49 16.86 8.54
C GLY A 508 -27.64 16.69 7.29
N GLU A 509 -27.68 17.66 6.38
CA GLU A 509 -26.80 17.73 5.21
C GLU A 509 -25.78 18.84 5.44
N ALA A 510 -24.51 18.58 5.15
CA ALA A 510 -23.44 19.56 5.13
C ALA A 510 -22.90 19.72 3.70
N ASP A 511 -23.08 20.91 3.15
CA ASP A 511 -22.71 21.29 1.79
C ASP A 511 -21.46 22.18 1.85
N PHE A 512 -20.33 21.66 1.36
CA PHE A 512 -19.03 22.33 1.35
C PHE A 512 -18.78 22.86 -0.06
N SER A 513 -18.83 24.19 -0.21
CA SER A 513 -18.78 24.89 -1.48
C SER A 513 -17.68 25.95 -1.53
N PHE A 514 -17.26 26.31 -2.75
CA PHE A 514 -16.24 27.34 -3.02
C PHE A 514 -14.93 27.12 -2.25
N GLY A 515 -14.50 25.85 -2.21
CA GLY A 515 -13.30 25.47 -1.49
C GLY A 515 -12.04 26.07 -2.11
N ASN A 516 -11.05 26.40 -1.28
CA ASN A 516 -9.76 26.89 -1.74
C ASN A 516 -8.59 26.44 -0.85
N VAL A 517 -7.37 26.54 -1.40
CA VAL A 517 -6.08 26.36 -0.74
C VAL A 517 -5.25 27.63 -0.90
N THR A 518 -4.62 28.11 0.17
CA THR A 518 -3.66 29.22 0.17
C THR A 518 -2.37 28.84 0.88
N GLY A 519 -1.28 29.57 0.61
CA GLY A 519 0.03 29.30 1.24
C GLY A 519 0.81 28.17 0.58
N LEU A 520 0.42 27.78 -0.64
CA LEU A 520 1.22 26.89 -1.48
C LEU A 520 2.53 27.56 -1.96
N ASP A 521 2.66 28.88 -1.85
CA ASP A 521 3.92 29.62 -2.06
C ASP A 521 4.78 29.76 -0.79
N HIS A 522 4.28 29.35 0.38
CA HIS A 522 5.06 29.30 1.62
C HIS A 522 5.99 28.07 1.66
N VAL A 523 6.97 28.06 0.75
CA VAL A 523 7.93 26.96 0.59
C VAL A 523 9.32 27.38 1.04
N ARG A 524 9.99 26.49 1.77
CA ARG A 524 11.40 26.62 2.15
C ARG A 524 12.11 25.28 2.08
N ARG A 525 13.44 25.27 1.96
CA ARG A 525 14.23 24.04 2.13
C ARG A 525 14.10 23.48 3.55
N LYS A 526 14.23 22.16 3.67
CA LYS A 526 14.27 21.41 4.94
C LYS A 526 15.65 20.76 5.07
N GLY A 527 16.62 21.55 5.53
CA GLY A 527 18.05 21.19 5.50
C GLY A 527 18.72 21.57 4.18
N ASP A 528 19.95 21.09 3.99
CA ASP A 528 20.75 21.41 2.82
C ASP A 528 20.41 20.54 1.60
N CYS A 529 20.47 21.17 0.42
CA CYS A 529 20.41 20.48 -0.84
C CYS A 529 21.73 19.73 -1.11
N SER A 530 21.62 18.56 -1.72
CA SER A 530 22.78 17.87 -2.30
C SER A 530 23.01 18.37 -3.72
N GLY A 531 24.28 18.58 -4.09
CA GLY A 531 24.66 19.09 -5.40
C GLY A 531 25.27 20.50 -5.35
N PRO A 532 25.52 21.13 -6.52
CA PRO A 532 25.36 20.56 -7.86
C PRO A 532 26.35 19.39 -8.09
N ARG A 533 25.87 18.28 -8.65
CA ARG A 533 26.71 17.13 -9.06
C ARG A 533 26.59 16.92 -10.56
N ASN A 534 27.71 16.91 -11.29
CA ASN A 534 27.73 16.47 -12.68
C ASN A 534 27.74 14.93 -12.74
N PHE A 535 26.66 14.34 -13.27
CA PHE A 535 26.56 12.91 -13.51
C PHE A 535 26.17 12.67 -14.98
N ARG A 536 27.05 11.99 -15.73
CA ARG A 536 26.86 11.68 -17.16
C ARG A 536 26.58 12.91 -18.05
N GLY A 537 27.06 14.09 -17.66
CA GLY A 537 26.83 15.33 -18.40
C GLY A 537 25.51 16.03 -18.09
N GLU A 538 24.77 15.63 -17.07
CA GLU A 538 23.68 16.42 -16.46
C GLU A 538 24.12 16.91 -15.07
N ILE A 539 23.82 18.16 -14.74
CA ILE A 539 24.03 18.73 -13.40
C ILE A 539 22.77 18.44 -12.59
N THR A 540 22.88 17.75 -11.46
CA THR A 540 21.74 17.42 -10.58
C THR A 540 21.84 18.09 -9.21
N ILE A 541 20.66 18.46 -8.68
CA ILE A 541 20.46 18.98 -7.32
C ILE A 541 19.25 18.25 -6.72
N ASN A 542 19.41 17.65 -5.54
CA ASN A 542 18.29 17.06 -4.79
C ASN A 542 18.05 17.81 -3.49
N CYS A 543 16.79 18.12 -3.19
CA CYS A 543 16.39 18.85 -1.99
C CYS A 543 15.12 18.26 -1.39
N THR A 544 14.99 18.36 -0.06
CA THR A 544 13.70 18.22 0.62
C THR A 544 13.19 19.62 0.95
N LEU A 545 11.93 19.87 0.64
CA LEU A 545 11.21 21.12 0.86
C LEU A 545 10.12 20.94 1.92
N SER A 546 9.83 22.02 2.63
CA SER A 546 8.79 22.18 3.63
C SER A 546 7.81 23.22 3.09
N VAL A 547 6.56 22.81 2.86
CA VAL A 547 5.45 23.69 2.44
C VAL A 547 4.58 23.93 3.67
N TYR A 548 4.67 25.13 4.25
CA TYR A 548 3.98 25.48 5.50
C TYR A 548 3.99 27.00 5.78
N PRO A 549 2.87 27.59 6.24
CA PRO A 549 1.56 26.97 6.49
C PRO A 549 0.72 26.90 5.21
N ILE A 550 0.09 25.74 4.98
CA ILE A 550 -1.00 25.60 4.00
C ILE A 550 -2.32 25.77 4.76
N ILE A 551 -3.19 26.64 4.26
CA ILE A 551 -4.52 26.87 4.81
C ILE A 551 -5.53 26.49 3.73
N THR A 552 -6.59 25.81 4.14
CA THR A 552 -7.73 25.46 3.31
C THR A 552 -8.98 26.12 3.86
N SER A 553 -9.93 26.51 3.03
CA SER A 553 -11.21 27.06 3.50
C SER A 553 -12.37 26.69 2.59
N TYR A 554 -13.57 26.62 3.16
CA TYR A 554 -14.81 26.36 2.43
C TYR A 554 -15.95 27.21 2.99
N ARG A 555 -16.89 27.59 2.12
CA ARG A 555 -18.23 28.01 2.53
C ARG A 555 -19.04 26.77 2.88
N VAL A 556 -19.53 26.69 4.10
CA VAL A 556 -20.33 25.55 4.57
C VAL A 556 -21.77 25.96 4.79
N VAL A 557 -22.70 25.17 4.26
CA VAL A 557 -24.14 25.27 4.56
C VAL A 557 -24.54 23.98 5.27
N LEU A 558 -24.98 24.08 6.53
CA LEU A 558 -25.53 22.95 7.27
C LEU A 558 -27.05 23.07 7.28
N ARG A 559 -27.75 22.05 6.80
CA ARG A 559 -29.20 21.88 6.89
C ARG A 559 -29.49 20.86 7.99
N ASN A 560 -30.41 21.13 8.91
CA ASN A 560 -30.84 20.17 9.93
C ASN A 560 -32.35 20.34 10.17
N GLY A 561 -33.15 19.50 9.52
CA GLY A 561 -34.59 19.77 9.36
C GLY A 561 -34.80 21.04 8.51
N SER A 562 -35.70 21.92 8.97
CA SER A 562 -35.96 23.22 8.34
C SER A 562 -34.89 24.28 8.61
N THR A 563 -34.03 24.09 9.62
CA THR A 563 -33.04 25.10 10.03
C THR A 563 -31.79 25.01 9.18
N VAL A 564 -31.33 26.17 8.69
CA VAL A 564 -30.10 26.32 7.91
C VAL A 564 -29.08 27.15 8.69
N TYR A 565 -27.83 26.69 8.70
CA TYR A 565 -26.71 27.36 9.38
C TYR A 565 -25.55 27.56 8.41
N PHE A 566 -24.77 28.62 8.62
CA PHE A 566 -23.67 29.02 7.74
C PHE A 566 -22.34 29.13 8.51
N PRO A 567 -21.83 28.04 9.14
CA PRO A 567 -20.56 28.10 9.85
C PRO A 567 -19.42 28.36 8.88
N LYS A 568 -18.38 29.06 9.34
CA LYS A 568 -17.14 29.22 8.59
C LYS A 568 -16.21 28.06 8.89
N ASN A 569 -15.71 27.41 7.86
CA ASN A 569 -14.75 26.33 7.99
C ASN A 569 -13.38 26.72 7.42
N GLN A 570 -12.34 26.40 8.17
CA GLN A 570 -10.95 26.47 7.73
C GLN A 570 -10.22 25.18 8.14
N GLY A 571 -9.21 24.77 7.38
CA GLY A 571 -8.35 23.63 7.71
C GLY A 571 -6.90 24.03 7.66
N HIS A 572 -6.23 23.99 8.81
CA HIS A 572 -4.78 24.17 8.89
C HIS A 572 -4.09 22.84 8.60
N VAL A 573 -3.19 22.82 7.62
CA VAL A 573 -2.38 21.64 7.30
C VAL A 573 -1.04 21.78 8.01
N ALA A 574 -0.60 20.73 8.71
CA ALA A 574 0.74 20.67 9.29
C ALA A 574 1.84 20.67 8.20
N GLU A 575 3.11 20.66 8.61
CA GLU A 575 4.26 20.65 7.69
C GLU A 575 4.19 19.51 6.66
N THR A 576 3.94 19.90 5.41
CA THR A 576 3.98 19.01 4.25
C THR A 576 5.40 18.96 3.70
N LEU A 577 5.95 17.75 3.57
CA LEU A 577 7.29 17.51 3.06
C LEU A 577 7.23 17.02 1.62
N VAL A 578 8.06 17.61 0.77
CA VAL A 578 8.18 17.32 -0.65
C VAL A 578 9.66 17.07 -0.98
N HIS A 579 9.95 15.99 -1.68
CA HIS A 579 11.27 15.75 -2.25
C HIS A 579 11.30 16.17 -3.72
N ILE A 580 12.37 16.86 -4.14
CA ILE A 580 12.59 17.26 -5.53
C ILE A 580 14.00 16.90 -6.01
N GLU A 581 14.07 16.48 -7.27
CA GLU A 581 15.31 16.36 -8.06
C GLU A 581 15.22 17.32 -9.24
N ILE A 582 16.18 18.22 -9.34
CA ILE A 582 16.34 19.18 -10.41
C ILE A 582 17.56 18.75 -11.23
N ALA A 583 17.42 18.70 -12.55
CA ALA A 583 18.56 18.48 -13.43
C ALA A 583 18.59 19.47 -14.60
N GLY A 584 19.79 19.81 -15.06
CA GLY A 584 20.01 20.70 -16.20
C GLY A 584 21.22 20.28 -17.02
N ARG A 585 21.23 20.66 -18.31
CA ARG A 585 22.37 20.40 -19.20
C ARG A 585 23.40 21.53 -19.11
N PRO A 586 24.72 21.24 -19.05
CA PRO A 586 25.79 22.25 -19.01
C PRO A 586 25.81 23.25 -20.17
N GLN A 587 25.13 22.96 -21.29
CA GLN A 587 25.07 23.84 -22.45
C GLN A 587 24.24 25.11 -22.17
N ASN A 588 23.09 24.95 -21.51
CA ASN A 588 22.12 26.04 -21.32
C ASN A 588 21.87 26.36 -19.84
N TYR A 589 22.31 25.50 -18.91
CA TYR A 589 22.07 25.58 -17.46
C TYR A 589 20.59 25.71 -17.04
N VAL A 590 19.62 25.50 -17.94
CA VAL A 590 18.19 25.54 -17.61
C VAL A 590 17.85 24.35 -16.71
N GLY A 591 17.31 24.65 -15.52
CA GLY A 591 16.85 23.64 -14.58
C GLY A 591 15.50 23.05 -14.98
N SER A 592 15.38 21.73 -14.92
CA SER A 592 14.13 20.98 -15.09
C SER A 592 13.92 20.08 -13.89
N VAL A 593 12.71 20.07 -13.34
CA VAL A 593 12.32 19.05 -12.34
C VAL A 593 12.29 17.69 -13.04
N LYS A 594 13.05 16.72 -12.53
CA LYS A 594 13.07 15.32 -13.02
C LYS A 594 12.22 14.41 -12.13
N ASN A 595 12.26 14.64 -10.82
CA ASN A 595 11.49 13.92 -9.82
C ASN A 595 10.83 14.91 -8.87
N PHE A 596 9.58 14.65 -8.53
CA PHE A 596 8.83 15.37 -7.52
C PHE A 596 7.98 14.35 -6.77
N ARG A 597 8.06 14.34 -5.44
CA ARG A 597 7.28 13.43 -4.61
C ARG A 597 6.83 14.13 -3.34
N VAL A 598 5.54 14.03 -3.03
CA VAL A 598 5.04 14.35 -1.68
C VAL A 598 5.46 13.22 -0.75
N ASP A 599 6.50 13.44 0.07
CA ASP A 599 7.01 12.46 1.03
C ASP A 599 6.07 12.29 2.23
N ARG A 600 5.47 13.40 2.68
CA ARG A 600 4.52 13.43 3.80
C ARG A 600 3.54 14.58 3.63
N LEU A 601 2.26 14.26 3.44
CA LEU A 601 1.19 15.26 3.57
C LEU A 601 0.99 15.60 5.05
N GLY A 602 0.90 16.88 5.38
CA GLY A 602 0.64 17.31 6.76
C GLY A 602 -0.76 16.94 7.24
N LEU A 603 -0.91 16.65 8.54
CA LEU A 603 -2.21 16.41 9.15
C LEU A 603 -3.11 17.65 8.99
N ILE A 604 -4.36 17.44 8.56
CA ILE A 604 -5.35 18.51 8.40
C ILE A 604 -6.17 18.66 9.69
N THR A 605 -6.12 19.85 10.27
CA THR A 605 -6.87 20.26 11.46
C THR A 605 -8.00 21.23 11.07
N PRO A 606 -9.20 20.71 10.73
CA PRO A 606 -10.38 21.54 10.46
C PRO A 606 -10.94 22.22 11.71
N THR A 607 -11.08 23.53 11.65
CA THR A 607 -11.81 24.37 12.60
C THR A 607 -13.16 24.78 11.99
N PHE A 608 -14.20 24.74 12.80
CA PHE A 608 -15.53 25.27 12.46
C PHE A 608 -15.84 26.38 13.45
N SER A 609 -16.04 27.60 12.95
CA SER A 609 -16.49 28.74 13.75
C SER A 609 -17.94 29.07 13.41
N GLN A 610 -18.64 29.69 14.36
CA GLN A 610 -20.09 29.95 14.26
C GLN A 610 -20.94 28.66 14.12
N LEU A 611 -20.41 27.51 14.56
CA LEU A 611 -21.19 26.28 14.68
C LEU A 611 -22.12 26.38 15.91
N PRO A 612 -23.45 26.22 15.76
CA PRO A 612 -24.38 26.26 16.89
C PRO A 612 -24.09 25.14 17.90
N PRO A 613 -24.20 25.38 19.23
CA PRO A 613 -23.94 24.36 20.25
C PRO A 613 -24.68 23.04 20.05
N ALA A 614 -25.92 23.09 19.54
CA ALA A 614 -26.73 21.91 19.22
C ALA A 614 -26.11 20.96 18.18
N LEU A 615 -25.17 21.45 17.36
CA LEU A 615 -24.46 20.67 16.33
C LEU A 615 -23.06 20.21 16.78
N ASN A 616 -22.56 20.61 17.96
CA ASN A 616 -21.24 20.22 18.44
C ASN A 616 -21.05 18.70 18.54
N LYS A 617 -22.13 17.95 18.84
CA LYS A 617 -22.15 16.47 18.81
C LYS A 617 -21.82 15.86 17.43
N TYR A 618 -21.94 16.63 16.35
CA TYR A 618 -21.63 16.21 14.98
C TYR A 618 -20.31 16.77 14.46
N LEU A 619 -19.62 17.62 15.23
CA LEU A 619 -18.36 18.26 14.84
C LEU A 619 -17.33 17.24 14.33
N LYS A 620 -17.17 16.10 15.01
CA LYS A 620 -16.24 15.05 14.59
C LYS A 620 -16.56 14.52 13.19
N VAL A 621 -17.83 14.23 12.89
CA VAL A 621 -18.27 13.72 11.58
C VAL A 621 -17.97 14.73 10.47
N LEU A 622 -18.26 16.02 10.73
CA LEU A 622 -17.95 17.10 9.80
C LEU A 622 -16.44 17.27 9.57
N GLN A 623 -15.63 17.16 10.63
CA GLN A 623 -14.18 17.21 10.56
C GLN A 623 -13.58 16.02 9.81
N ASP A 624 -14.09 14.80 10.02
CA ASP A 624 -13.57 13.60 9.38
C ASP A 624 -13.89 13.58 7.88
N ALA A 625 -15.13 13.94 7.50
CA ALA A 625 -15.51 14.12 6.11
C ALA A 625 -14.68 15.22 5.40
N TYR A 626 -14.38 16.32 6.10
CA TYR A 626 -13.49 17.37 5.61
C TYR A 626 -12.07 16.84 5.37
N ARG A 627 -11.48 16.16 6.37
CA ARG A 627 -10.12 15.59 6.27
C ARG A 627 -10.00 14.67 5.07
N ALA A 628 -10.95 13.76 4.87
CA ALA A 628 -10.94 12.80 3.77
C ALA A 628 -10.95 13.50 2.40
N ASN A 629 -11.90 14.40 2.17
CA ASN A 629 -12.02 15.10 0.89
C ASN A 629 -10.83 16.02 0.61
N VAL A 630 -10.43 16.85 1.58
CA VAL A 630 -9.37 17.84 1.37
C VAL A 630 -7.99 17.21 1.27
N SER A 631 -7.71 16.10 1.95
CA SER A 631 -6.42 15.38 1.81
C SER A 631 -6.24 14.86 0.38
N THR A 632 -7.26 14.21 -0.18
CA THR A 632 -7.24 13.68 -1.55
C THR A 632 -7.05 14.79 -2.58
N GLN A 633 -7.81 15.89 -2.46
CA GLN A 633 -7.70 17.01 -3.40
C GLN A 633 -6.36 17.76 -3.29
N LEU A 634 -5.85 18.00 -2.08
CA LEU A 634 -4.57 18.66 -1.86
C LEU A 634 -3.41 17.81 -2.41
N PHE A 635 -3.45 16.49 -2.22
CA PHE A 635 -2.46 15.57 -2.82
C PHE A 635 -2.47 15.66 -4.36
N ASN A 636 -3.66 15.68 -4.99
CA ASN A 636 -3.78 15.82 -6.44
C ASN A 636 -3.24 17.17 -6.96
N ILE A 637 -3.51 18.28 -6.26
CA ILE A 637 -2.95 19.60 -6.59
C ILE A 637 -1.41 19.55 -6.53
N LEU A 638 -0.85 19.00 -5.45
CA LEU A 638 0.60 18.91 -5.22
C LEU A 638 1.30 18.01 -6.25
N GLN A 639 0.70 16.89 -6.66
CA GLN A 639 1.31 15.91 -7.57
C GLN A 639 1.16 16.26 -9.06
N GLN A 640 0.28 17.21 -9.41
CA GLN A 640 -0.01 17.55 -10.81
C GLN A 640 0.34 19.02 -11.13
N ARG A 641 -0.58 19.93 -10.82
CA ARG A 641 -0.49 21.35 -11.20
C ARG A 641 0.69 22.06 -10.53
N TYR A 642 1.00 21.69 -9.29
CA TYR A 642 2.07 22.28 -8.51
C TYR A 642 3.46 21.85 -8.97
N VAL A 643 3.63 20.58 -9.39
CA VAL A 643 4.87 20.09 -10.05
C VAL A 643 5.15 20.87 -11.34
N TYR A 644 4.11 21.13 -12.13
CA TYR A 644 4.22 21.93 -13.35
C TYR A 644 4.67 23.38 -13.07
N ALA A 645 4.10 24.02 -12.03
CA ALA A 645 4.54 25.34 -11.57
C ALA A 645 6.02 25.36 -11.17
N PHE A 646 6.45 24.33 -10.44
CA PHE A 646 7.85 24.12 -10.06
C PHE A 646 8.78 23.94 -11.26
N GLY A 647 8.36 23.15 -12.26
CA GLY A 647 9.08 22.97 -13.52
C GLY A 647 9.30 24.29 -14.26
N ARG A 648 8.27 25.13 -14.38
CA ARG A 648 8.39 26.48 -14.96
C ARG A 648 9.30 27.37 -14.13
N ALA A 649 9.13 27.40 -12.80
CA ALA A 649 9.92 28.25 -11.90
C ALA A 649 11.43 27.97 -11.98
N PHE A 650 11.85 26.70 -12.03
CA PHE A 650 13.26 26.32 -12.19
C PHE A 650 13.83 26.63 -13.58
N ALA A 651 12.99 26.70 -14.62
CA ALA A 651 13.44 26.99 -15.98
C ALA A 651 13.88 28.46 -16.19
N TYR A 652 13.36 29.42 -15.39
CA TYR A 652 13.73 30.84 -15.52
C TYR A 652 15.09 31.21 -14.90
N LYS A 653 15.68 30.33 -14.08
CA LYS A 653 16.95 30.61 -13.40
C LYS A 653 18.03 29.62 -13.86
N PRO A 654 19.20 30.10 -14.32
CA PRO A 654 20.29 29.21 -14.67
C PRO A 654 20.82 28.51 -13.41
N MET A 655 21.03 27.20 -13.49
CA MET A 655 21.65 26.39 -12.46
C MET A 655 23.10 26.85 -12.19
N PRO A 656 23.60 26.69 -10.95
CA PRO A 656 24.97 27.03 -10.61
C PRO A 656 25.96 26.20 -11.44
N ARG A 657 27.05 26.86 -11.85
CA ARG A 657 28.21 26.19 -12.45
C ARG A 657 29.03 25.53 -11.33
N GLN A 658 29.63 24.38 -11.64
CA GLN A 658 30.69 23.78 -10.81
C GLN A 658 32.02 24.50 -11.05
#